data_AF-A0A9N8VKN7-F1
#
_entry.id   AF-A0A9N8VKN7-F1
#
_cell.length_a   1.000
_cell.length_b   1.000
_cell.length_c   1.000
_cell.angle_alpha   90.00
_cell.angle_beta   90.00
_cell.angle_gamma   90.00
#
_symmetry.space_group_name_H-M   'P 1'
#
loop_
_entity.id
_entity.type
_entity.pdbx_description
1 polymer ?
#
loop_
_entity_poly.entity_id
_entity_poly.type
_entity_poly.pdbx_seq_one_letter_code
_entity_poly.pdbx_strand_id
1 'polypeptide(L)'
;MFNLLKRVVLKEKFIDIPKSKIIKTGQTVSRLGFGGYRVVGQNSNHRLSLYKSIQNGINVIDTSTHFEAGKSEEMIGEVMEDVIKRRMKNREEIVVISKAGYVNTDDPSYLDDTRFAKINKKSAHSISTDFLEKEISESLRRLRMKKVDIFMINNPERILKATNKIYSLDRLYKDITAACVFLDEECKKGRIGGYGICSNSMAIPKANDHISLPKILADLPANSRYNLVAIETPLNIFERDVLESNGELHSLADIAKMNDIFLFTNRPLHAIAGGTIHKLVNNKDDIVSEQEILGNLELSFTSLNELENKLSETLGIGFPISTKFVWSNVLAENLARLSKSYFAASHYLEKEVLPSIMRDLKDLSDHNKNTEELDREEKFRVGIWISDYEKQTRCLIQLILSYARVQALQRNDELETLITNFSPSLSESYSPEEGTKFDDMISQYSPLSVKALRIILADQRVGCALIGMRRPEHVKDALLALELHQKEHDNEDIIPSQDVRHIPEISINPVSSYFKKISDAKQLDSEKSEDQENDVFAVPMSDHEESTRPTKKPKKSKGSEQQPSEEKGKQKEIEVKEPADKKPATRKASKTKKDNEEPTVTSNTIPNNTTMPKQLVFPAKPEGTVKFVSWNVSGLKASLKKGFKFYVQAEDPDILCLQETKINEPMYDIVDGEKYKCREWGFEDKKGYGGIAIFSKIEPISKTYGLPTHPKPDITKGRIITLEFPTLYYVACYVPNAGEKLVRLKEKIEWDNAMEKYLRELDAKKPVIWAGDLNVAHKEIDLARPESNSKTAGFTREERQDFEKILNGGEDKFIDTWRHFHPDTKGVYTYYSYRFQARVKGIGWRLDYHVVSERLLDRVVESEMRSECWGASDHIPLVLLLKDDL
;
A
#
# COMPACT_ATOMS: atom_id res chain seq x y z
N MET A 1 28.07 30.60 21.16
CA MET A 1 27.60 29.22 21.45
C MET A 1 28.31 28.58 22.65
N PHE A 2 29.64 28.70 22.78
CA PHE A 2 30.43 28.22 23.94
C PHE A 2 30.01 28.82 25.31
N ASN A 3 29.45 30.04 25.32
CA ASN A 3 28.97 30.71 26.54
C ASN A 3 27.51 30.39 26.91
N LEU A 4 26.69 29.86 25.99
CA LEU A 4 25.30 29.48 26.28
C LEU A 4 25.25 28.14 27.05
N LEU A 5 26.17 27.23 26.74
CA LEU A 5 26.37 25.95 27.44
C LEU A 5 26.95 26.12 28.87
N LYS A 6 27.58 27.27 29.18
CA LYS A 6 28.11 27.54 30.53
C LYS A 6 27.03 27.97 31.55
N ARG A 7 25.89 28.49 31.09
CA ARG A 7 24.84 29.02 31.98
C ARG A 7 23.72 28.03 32.36
N VAL A 8 23.62 26.88 31.68
CA VAL A 8 22.58 25.86 31.97
C VAL A 8 23.05 24.82 33.02
N VAL A 9 24.21 25.03 33.66
CA VAL A 9 24.80 24.08 34.63
C VAL A 9 24.28 24.30 36.07
N LEU A 10 23.17 25.01 36.27
CA LEU A 10 22.67 25.35 37.61
C LEU A 10 21.39 24.58 37.96
N LYS A 11 21.56 23.58 38.84
CA LYS A 11 20.58 23.02 39.79
C LYS A 11 19.17 22.80 39.24
N GLU A 12 19.00 21.89 38.30
CA GLU A 12 17.71 21.20 38.16
C GLU A 12 17.73 19.97 39.08
N LYS A 13 16.71 19.83 39.94
CA LYS A 13 16.51 18.61 40.75
C LYS A 13 16.55 17.41 39.81
N PHE A 14 17.36 16.40 40.12
CA PHE A 14 17.27 15.12 39.42
C PHE A 14 15.86 14.57 39.62
N ILE A 15 15.09 14.49 38.53
CA ILE A 15 13.80 13.81 38.53
C ILE A 15 14.11 12.32 38.73
N ASP A 16 13.56 11.71 39.78
CA ASP A 16 13.62 10.25 39.89
C ASP A 16 12.63 9.68 38.89
N ILE A 17 13.16 9.12 37.80
CA ILE A 17 12.36 8.59 36.71
C ILE A 17 12.14 7.08 36.90
N PRO A 18 11.00 6.54 36.43
CA PRO A 18 10.73 5.11 36.41
C PRO A 18 11.85 4.30 35.75
N LYS A 19 12.23 3.20 36.39
CA LYS A 19 13.30 2.29 35.94
C LYS A 19 12.79 0.85 35.80
N SER A 20 13.50 0.07 35.01
CA SER A 20 13.30 -1.38 34.84
C SER A 20 14.65 -2.09 34.87
N LYS A 21 14.65 -3.39 35.13
CA LYS A 21 15.88 -4.20 35.24
C LYS A 21 15.98 -5.18 34.09
N ILE A 22 17.12 -5.20 33.42
CA ILE A 22 17.47 -6.26 32.48
C ILE A 22 17.99 -7.43 33.31
N ILE A 23 17.15 -8.44 33.54
CA ILE A 23 17.41 -9.51 34.53
C ILE A 23 18.75 -10.21 34.25
N LYS A 24 19.01 -10.59 32.99
CA LYS A 24 20.21 -11.34 32.59
C LYS A 24 21.52 -10.55 32.69
N THR A 25 21.50 -9.22 32.54
CA THR A 25 22.71 -8.38 32.68
C THR A 25 22.82 -7.69 34.04
N GLY A 26 21.73 -7.65 34.81
CA GLY A 26 21.63 -6.91 36.06
C GLY A 26 21.52 -5.40 35.91
N GLN A 27 21.53 -4.87 34.68
CA GLN A 27 21.51 -3.42 34.42
C GLN A 27 20.15 -2.81 34.74
N THR A 28 20.16 -1.65 35.38
CA THR A 28 18.97 -0.83 35.62
C THR A 28 18.86 0.24 34.54
N VAL A 29 17.72 0.29 33.87
CA VAL A 29 17.47 1.16 32.71
C VAL A 29 16.24 2.03 32.90
N SER A 30 16.25 3.24 32.35
CA SER A 30 15.08 4.11 32.28
C SER A 30 13.99 3.50 31.40
N ARG A 31 12.72 3.68 31.75
CA ARG A 31 11.59 3.12 30.98
C ARG A 31 11.36 3.80 29.62
N LEU A 32 11.98 4.96 29.38
CA LEU A 32 12.11 5.56 28.06
C LEU A 32 13.60 5.69 27.70
N GLY A 33 13.93 5.54 26.42
CA GLY A 33 15.29 5.59 25.89
C GLY A 33 15.43 6.53 24.70
N PHE A 34 16.66 6.95 24.42
CA PHE A 34 17.00 7.80 23.29
C PHE A 34 17.23 6.96 22.02
N GLY A 35 16.41 7.14 20.99
CA GLY A 35 16.54 6.49 19.69
C GLY A 35 17.34 7.29 18.67
N GLY A 36 18.43 6.70 18.16
CA GLY A 36 19.41 7.32 17.27
C GLY A 36 19.06 7.34 15.77
N TYR A 37 17.85 6.97 15.38
CA TYR A 37 17.44 6.98 13.96
C TYR A 37 17.36 8.43 13.42
N ARG A 38 18.03 8.69 12.30
CA ARG A 38 18.18 10.02 11.66
C ARG A 38 18.89 11.07 12.52
N VAL A 39 19.73 10.61 13.44
CA VAL A 39 20.56 11.46 14.27
C VAL A 39 21.93 11.62 13.62
N VAL A 40 22.38 12.87 13.47
CA VAL A 40 23.68 13.26 12.89
C VAL A 40 24.32 14.40 13.68
N GLY A 41 25.66 14.40 13.76
CA GLY A 41 26.44 15.37 14.53
C GLY A 41 26.40 16.82 14.02
N GLN A 42 26.11 17.04 12.74
CA GLN A 42 26.04 18.38 12.14
C GLN A 42 24.84 19.20 12.66
N ASN A 43 23.82 18.56 13.22
CA ASN A 43 22.65 19.23 13.76
C ASN A 43 22.80 19.41 15.28
N SER A 44 22.89 20.65 15.73
CA SER A 44 23.07 21.01 17.15
C SER A 44 21.94 20.52 18.05
N ASN A 45 20.69 20.46 17.55
CA ASN A 45 19.55 19.98 18.33
C ASN A 45 19.66 18.50 18.68
N HIS A 46 20.22 17.68 17.79
CA HIS A 46 20.42 16.26 18.06
C HIS A 46 21.35 16.03 19.25
N ARG A 47 22.52 16.70 19.22
CA ARG A 47 23.50 16.66 20.33
C ARG A 47 22.88 17.16 21.62
N LEU A 48 22.24 18.33 21.58
CA LEU A 48 21.61 18.94 22.75
C LEU A 48 20.53 18.03 23.36
N SER A 49 19.75 17.34 22.53
CA SER A 49 18.70 16.43 22.99
C SER A 49 19.28 15.21 23.72
N LEU A 50 20.36 14.62 23.20
CA LEU A 50 21.04 13.50 23.87
C LEU A 50 21.64 13.94 25.22
N TYR A 51 22.31 15.10 25.26
CA TYR A 51 22.82 15.68 26.50
C TYR A 51 21.72 15.89 27.54
N LYS A 52 20.61 16.52 27.15
CA LYS A 52 19.46 16.75 28.03
C LYS A 52 18.84 15.45 28.53
N SER A 53 18.76 14.44 27.68
CA SER A 53 18.23 13.12 28.05
C SER A 53 19.06 12.50 29.16
N ILE A 54 20.38 12.40 28.95
CA ILE A 54 21.32 11.82 29.94
C ILE A 54 21.32 12.60 31.25
N GLN A 55 21.34 13.94 31.16
CA GLN A 55 21.32 14.81 32.34
C GLN A 55 20.07 14.59 33.21
N ASN A 56 18.93 14.28 32.59
CA ASN A 56 17.67 14.03 33.28
C ASN A 56 17.40 12.54 33.55
N GLY A 57 18.46 11.71 33.56
CA GLY A 57 18.39 10.33 34.03
C GLY A 57 18.07 9.28 32.96
N ILE A 58 17.72 9.67 31.72
CA ILE A 58 17.55 8.71 30.63
C ILE A 58 18.90 8.08 30.32
N ASN A 59 19.00 6.77 30.48
CA ASN A 59 20.26 6.06 30.41
C ASN A 59 20.31 4.95 29.36
N VAL A 60 19.27 4.81 28.53
CA VAL A 60 19.27 3.91 27.37
C VAL A 60 19.49 4.71 26.10
N ILE A 61 20.48 4.33 25.30
CA ILE A 61 20.78 4.95 24.01
C ILE A 61 20.80 3.86 22.95
N ASP A 62 19.93 4.00 21.98
CA ASP A 62 19.81 3.09 20.85
C ASP A 62 20.39 3.69 19.57
N THR A 63 21.15 2.89 18.83
CA THR A 63 21.70 3.27 17.53
C THR A 63 21.94 2.07 16.63
N SER A 64 22.46 2.32 15.43
CA SER A 64 22.77 1.27 14.47
C SER A 64 23.87 1.71 13.52
N THR A 65 24.62 0.74 13.03
CA THR A 65 25.71 0.94 12.07
C THR A 65 25.27 1.59 10.77
N HIS A 66 24.02 1.35 10.34
CA HIS A 66 23.45 1.91 9.11
C HIS A 66 22.72 3.24 9.31
N PHE A 67 22.48 3.68 10.55
CA PHE A 67 21.81 4.96 10.80
C PHE A 67 22.70 6.10 10.33
N GLU A 68 22.26 6.78 9.27
CA GLU A 68 22.99 7.88 8.63
C GLU A 68 24.41 7.47 8.22
N ALA A 69 24.56 6.22 7.76
CA ALA A 69 25.85 5.61 7.39
C ALA A 69 26.89 5.65 8.53
N GLY A 70 26.45 5.39 9.77
CA GLY A 70 27.31 5.33 10.95
C GLY A 70 27.48 6.66 11.68
N LYS A 71 27.02 7.79 11.09
CA LYS A 71 27.13 9.13 11.71
C LYS A 71 26.38 9.25 13.03
N SER A 72 25.36 8.43 13.24
CA SER A 72 24.64 8.38 14.52
C SER A 72 25.53 7.84 15.64
N GLU A 73 26.24 6.73 15.40
CA GLU A 73 27.21 6.15 16.35
C GLU A 73 28.35 7.12 16.66
N GLU A 74 28.87 7.83 15.66
CA GLU A 74 29.93 8.83 15.84
C GLU A 74 29.48 9.97 16.75
N MET A 75 28.29 10.53 16.50
CA MET A 75 27.74 11.60 17.32
C MET A 75 27.52 11.14 18.76
N ILE A 76 26.91 9.96 18.95
CA ILE A 76 26.66 9.38 20.26
C ILE A 76 27.99 9.16 20.99
N GLY A 77 29.00 8.59 20.32
CA GLY A 77 30.33 8.37 20.90
C GLY A 77 30.99 9.66 21.39
N GLU A 78 30.89 10.74 20.61
CA GLU A 78 31.40 12.05 21.01
C GLU A 78 30.66 12.63 22.23
N VAL A 79 29.33 12.56 22.26
CA VAL A 79 28.54 13.05 23.40
C VAL A 79 28.82 12.21 24.65
N MET A 80 28.95 10.90 24.51
CA MET A 80 29.29 9.99 25.60
C MET A 80 30.66 10.28 26.19
N GLU A 81 31.67 10.48 25.33
CA GLU A 81 33.01 10.87 25.76
C GLU A 81 32.99 12.19 26.55
N ASP A 82 32.23 13.18 26.08
CA ASP A 82 32.07 14.46 26.77
C ASP A 82 31.32 14.33 28.10
N VAL A 83 30.23 13.55 28.17
CA VAL A 83 29.44 13.28 29.39
C VAL A 83 30.32 12.66 30.47
N ILE A 84 31.15 11.68 30.09
CA ILE A 84 32.07 10.98 31.00
C ILE A 84 33.20 11.93 31.44
N LYS A 85 33.83 12.66 30.50
CA LYS A 85 34.89 13.64 30.83
C LYS A 85 34.41 14.73 31.79
N ARG A 86 33.16 15.15 31.66
CA ARG A 86 32.50 16.14 32.53
C ARG A 86 31.99 15.55 33.84
N ARG A 87 32.15 14.24 34.07
CA ARG A 87 31.64 13.50 35.25
C ARG A 87 30.14 13.69 35.46
N MET A 88 29.38 13.81 34.36
CA MET A 88 27.91 13.90 34.43
C MET A 88 27.29 12.55 34.79
N LYS A 89 27.82 11.46 34.22
CA LYS A 89 27.43 10.07 34.46
C LYS A 89 28.63 9.15 34.27
N ASN A 90 28.71 8.07 35.04
CA ASN A 90 29.69 7.01 34.78
C ASN A 90 29.26 6.19 33.55
N ARG A 91 30.23 5.56 32.88
CA ARG A 91 29.96 4.76 31.66
C ARG A 91 29.02 3.59 31.96
N GLU A 92 29.19 2.98 33.11
CA GLU A 92 28.47 1.79 33.58
C GLU A 92 27.01 2.09 33.91
N GLU A 93 26.66 3.37 34.11
CA GLU A 93 25.28 3.81 34.34
C GLU A 93 24.46 3.92 33.05
N ILE A 94 25.11 3.88 31.88
CA ILE A 94 24.46 4.08 30.57
C ILE A 94 24.49 2.77 29.79
N VAL A 95 23.36 2.39 29.20
CA VAL A 95 23.22 1.22 28.33
C VAL A 95 23.17 1.67 26.88
N VAL A 96 24.19 1.30 26.11
CA VAL A 96 24.27 1.56 24.68
C VAL A 96 23.91 0.29 23.90
N ILE A 97 22.88 0.42 23.07
CA ILE A 97 22.41 -0.59 22.13
C ILE A 97 22.93 -0.22 20.74
N SER A 98 23.63 -1.13 20.07
CA SER A 98 23.92 -1.00 18.64
C SER A 98 23.37 -2.19 17.87
N LYS A 99 23.09 -1.97 16.59
CA LYS A 99 22.33 -2.86 15.71
C LYS A 99 23.04 -3.02 14.38
N ALA A 100 23.04 -4.22 13.83
CA ALA A 100 23.55 -4.50 12.49
C ALA A 100 22.63 -5.43 11.69
N GLY A 101 22.69 -5.33 10.37
CA GLY A 101 21.91 -6.16 9.46
C GLY A 101 21.73 -5.52 8.09
N TYR A 102 21.52 -4.21 8.07
CA TYR A 102 21.33 -3.42 6.86
C TYR A 102 22.64 -3.11 6.15
N VAL A 103 22.66 -3.28 4.84
CA VAL A 103 23.76 -2.89 3.97
C VAL A 103 23.22 -1.91 2.95
N ASN A 104 23.76 -0.69 2.93
CA ASN A 104 23.52 0.29 1.87
C ASN A 104 24.87 0.67 1.26
N THR A 105 24.96 0.65 -0.07
CA THR A 105 26.23 0.92 -0.75
C THR A 105 26.02 1.59 -2.10
N ASP A 106 26.98 2.44 -2.46
CA ASP A 106 27.06 3.02 -3.80
C ASP A 106 27.77 2.11 -4.79
N ASP A 107 28.55 1.13 -4.31
CA ASP A 107 29.18 0.08 -5.12
C ASP A 107 28.47 -1.26 -4.88
N PRO A 108 27.55 -1.67 -5.76
CA PRO A 108 26.79 -2.90 -5.56
C PRO A 108 27.51 -4.17 -6.03
N SER A 109 28.76 -4.07 -6.51
CA SER A 109 29.49 -5.17 -7.16
C SER A 109 29.65 -6.42 -6.28
N TYR A 110 29.73 -6.25 -4.96
CA TYR A 110 29.89 -7.34 -4.01
C TYR A 110 28.57 -7.85 -3.41
N LEU A 111 27.43 -7.23 -3.72
CA LEU A 111 26.13 -7.63 -3.14
C LEU A 111 25.59 -8.96 -3.69
N ASP A 112 26.20 -9.49 -4.75
CA ASP A 112 25.85 -10.80 -5.31
C ASP A 112 26.58 -11.96 -4.61
N ASP A 113 27.47 -11.68 -3.65
CA ASP A 113 28.08 -12.68 -2.77
C ASP A 113 27.02 -13.39 -1.90
N THR A 114 27.23 -14.68 -1.65
CA THR A 114 26.34 -15.53 -0.85
C THR A 114 26.06 -15.03 0.57
N ARG A 115 26.95 -14.22 1.14
CA ARG A 115 26.80 -13.61 2.46
C ARG A 115 25.74 -12.51 2.52
N PHE A 116 25.31 -11.97 1.38
CA PHE A 116 24.34 -10.89 1.29
C PHE A 116 23.01 -11.36 0.67
N ALA A 117 21.92 -10.91 1.29
CA ALA A 117 20.56 -11.00 0.79
C ALA A 117 20.22 -9.66 0.11
N LYS A 118 20.38 -9.59 -1.22
CA LYS A 118 20.21 -8.35 -1.99
C LYS A 118 18.73 -7.96 -2.04
N ILE A 119 18.38 -6.77 -1.56
CA ILE A 119 16.97 -6.30 -1.53
C ILE A 119 16.66 -5.46 -2.77
N ASN A 120 17.60 -4.60 -3.18
CA ASN A 120 17.51 -3.84 -4.43
C ASN A 120 18.92 -3.50 -4.94
N LYS A 121 19.02 -2.65 -5.98
CA LYS A 121 20.31 -2.29 -6.60
C LYS A 121 21.36 -1.75 -5.63
N LYS A 122 20.97 -1.07 -4.54
CA LYS A 122 21.89 -0.39 -3.61
C LYS A 122 21.77 -0.87 -2.16
N SER A 123 20.91 -1.84 -1.89
CA SER A 123 20.70 -2.33 -0.52
C SER A 123 20.62 -3.84 -0.44
N ALA A 124 21.15 -4.36 0.65
CA ALA A 124 21.11 -5.77 1.00
C ALA A 124 20.91 -5.92 2.52
N HIS A 125 20.80 -7.17 2.96
CA HIS A 125 20.80 -7.55 4.35
C HIS A 125 21.81 -8.67 4.60
N SER A 126 22.48 -8.69 5.75
CA SER A 126 23.35 -9.80 6.15
C SER A 126 23.39 -9.97 7.65
N ILE A 127 23.40 -11.23 8.09
CA ILE A 127 23.67 -11.62 9.48
C ILE A 127 24.80 -12.65 9.54
N SER A 128 25.62 -12.74 8.48
CA SER A 128 26.77 -13.64 8.45
C SER A 128 27.80 -13.26 9.52
N THR A 129 28.54 -14.24 10.03
CA THR A 129 29.48 -14.03 11.14
C THR A 129 30.55 -13.00 10.81
N ASP A 130 31.15 -13.07 9.62
CA ASP A 130 32.19 -12.12 9.16
C ASP A 130 31.62 -10.69 9.06
N PHE A 131 30.37 -10.56 8.61
CA PHE A 131 29.69 -9.28 8.55
C PHE A 131 29.47 -8.72 9.96
N LEU A 132 28.91 -9.51 10.86
CA LEU A 132 28.66 -9.08 12.24
C LEU A 132 29.97 -8.74 12.98
N GLU A 133 31.05 -9.49 12.77
CA GLU A 133 32.36 -9.18 13.35
C GLU A 133 32.88 -7.80 12.92
N LYS A 134 32.77 -7.51 11.62
CA LYS A 134 33.16 -6.21 11.06
C LYS A 134 32.30 -5.09 11.63
N GLU A 135 30.99 -5.29 11.68
CA GLU A 135 30.04 -4.29 12.18
C GLU A 135 30.26 -3.99 13.66
N ILE A 136 30.52 -5.00 14.51
CA ILE A 136 30.88 -4.80 15.92
C ILE A 136 32.18 -3.99 16.03
N SER A 137 33.19 -4.30 15.21
CA SER A 137 34.48 -3.59 15.20
C SER A 137 34.30 -2.11 14.86
N GLU A 138 33.51 -1.81 13.82
CA GLU A 138 33.23 -0.44 13.42
C GLU A 138 32.34 0.30 14.43
N SER A 139 31.36 -0.36 15.04
CA SER A 139 30.55 0.21 16.12
C SER A 139 31.41 0.64 17.30
N LEU A 140 32.31 -0.24 17.78
CA LEU A 140 33.22 0.08 18.89
C LEU A 140 34.11 1.29 18.56
N ARG A 141 34.61 1.36 17.33
CA ARG A 141 35.42 2.49 16.84
C ARG A 141 34.61 3.78 16.80
N ARG A 142 33.43 3.78 16.17
CA ARG A 142 32.57 4.98 16.01
C ARG A 142 32.02 5.48 17.35
N LEU A 143 31.59 4.57 18.21
CA LEU A 143 31.11 4.88 19.57
C LEU A 143 32.26 5.28 20.52
N ARG A 144 33.52 5.04 20.14
CA ARG A 144 34.71 5.26 20.99
C ARG A 144 34.64 4.45 22.28
N MET A 145 34.19 3.20 22.18
CA MET A 145 33.95 2.31 23.32
C MET A 145 34.75 1.02 23.19
N LYS A 146 35.10 0.43 24.33
CA LYS A 146 35.69 -0.92 24.38
C LYS A 146 34.63 -2.03 24.33
N LYS A 147 33.40 -1.70 24.70
CA LYS A 147 32.27 -2.64 24.79
C LYS A 147 30.95 -1.95 24.44
N VAL A 148 30.13 -2.63 23.65
CA VAL A 148 28.70 -2.28 23.47
C VAL A 148 27.89 -3.08 24.51
N ASP A 149 26.91 -2.47 25.17
CA ASP A 149 26.17 -3.17 26.24
C ASP A 149 25.27 -4.25 25.67
N ILE A 150 24.52 -3.93 24.60
CA ILE A 150 23.66 -4.87 23.89
C ILE A 150 23.88 -4.70 22.38
N PHE A 151 24.21 -5.80 21.69
CA PHE A 151 24.30 -5.80 20.24
C PHE A 151 23.11 -6.56 19.63
N MET A 152 22.39 -5.95 18.70
CA MET A 152 21.16 -6.51 18.15
C MET A 152 21.29 -6.91 16.68
N ILE A 153 20.79 -8.09 16.35
CA ILE A 153 20.50 -8.48 14.98
C ILE A 153 19.27 -7.69 14.53
N ASN A 154 19.41 -6.89 13.48
CA ASN A 154 18.41 -5.90 13.10
C ASN A 154 17.53 -6.37 11.94
N ASN A 155 16.25 -6.66 12.21
CA ASN A 155 15.22 -7.09 11.27
C ASN A 155 15.67 -8.22 10.33
N PRO A 156 16.12 -9.38 10.87
CA PRO A 156 16.63 -10.49 10.06
C PRO A 156 15.57 -11.03 9.09
N GLU A 157 14.28 -10.85 9.37
CA GLU A 157 13.19 -11.20 8.46
C GLU A 157 13.31 -10.56 7.06
N ARG A 158 14.05 -9.44 6.93
CA ARG A 158 14.28 -8.81 5.62
C ARG A 158 15.06 -9.68 4.64
N ILE A 159 15.80 -10.67 5.12
CA ILE A 159 16.51 -11.65 4.26
C ILE A 159 15.52 -12.38 3.35
N LEU A 160 14.28 -12.61 3.78
CA LEU A 160 13.24 -13.27 2.98
C LEU A 160 12.81 -12.43 1.75
N LYS A 161 13.17 -11.14 1.69
CA LYS A 161 12.87 -10.23 0.57
C LYS A 161 14.01 -10.17 -0.45
N ALA A 162 14.97 -11.09 -0.39
CA ALA A 162 16.10 -11.12 -1.30
C ALA A 162 15.66 -11.33 -2.76
N THR A 163 16.30 -10.61 -3.67
CA THR A 163 16.09 -10.71 -5.12
C THR A 163 17.17 -11.54 -5.81
N ASN A 164 18.32 -11.74 -5.16
CA ASN A 164 19.45 -12.51 -5.71
C ASN A 164 19.29 -14.02 -5.50
N LYS A 165 18.50 -14.46 -4.51
CA LYS A 165 18.21 -15.87 -4.23
C LYS A 165 16.92 -16.00 -3.42
N ILE A 166 16.30 -17.17 -3.47
CA ILE A 166 15.13 -17.48 -2.65
C ILE A 166 15.62 -18.01 -1.30
N TYR A 167 15.24 -17.35 -0.21
CA TYR A 167 15.49 -17.80 1.16
C TYR A 167 14.24 -18.46 1.73
N SER A 168 14.38 -19.69 2.24
CA SER A 168 13.34 -20.31 3.04
C SER A 168 13.36 -19.80 4.48
N LEU A 169 12.23 -19.89 5.17
CA LEU A 169 12.13 -19.56 6.59
C LEU A 169 13.05 -20.45 7.44
N ASP A 170 13.15 -21.74 7.12
CA ASP A 170 14.07 -22.67 7.79
C ASP A 170 15.53 -22.25 7.64
N ARG A 171 15.90 -21.74 6.46
CA ARG A 171 17.25 -21.24 6.23
C ARG A 171 17.51 -20.00 7.09
N LEU A 172 16.55 -19.10 7.20
CA LEU A 172 16.65 -17.92 8.05
C LEU A 172 16.84 -18.29 9.53
N TYR A 173 16.08 -19.25 10.07
CA TYR A 173 16.28 -19.70 11.45
C TYR A 173 17.68 -20.29 11.68
N LYS A 174 18.21 -21.06 10.73
CA LYS A 174 19.60 -21.55 10.81
C LYS A 174 20.62 -20.42 10.82
N ASP A 175 20.44 -19.41 9.97
CA ASP A 175 21.33 -18.25 9.92
C ASP A 175 21.23 -17.40 11.20
N ILE A 176 20.03 -17.24 11.80
CA ILE A 176 19.82 -16.59 13.10
C ILE A 176 20.55 -17.37 14.22
N THR A 177 20.39 -18.70 14.28
CA THR A 177 21.07 -19.53 15.28
C THR A 177 22.59 -19.42 15.15
N ALA A 178 23.13 -19.46 13.93
CA ALA A 178 24.57 -19.29 13.69
C ALA A 178 25.06 -17.91 14.15
N ALA A 179 24.30 -16.85 13.87
CA ALA A 179 24.60 -15.49 14.32
C ALA A 179 24.62 -15.39 15.86
N CYS A 180 23.62 -15.95 16.56
CA CYS A 180 23.58 -15.95 18.03
C CYS A 180 24.76 -16.70 18.66
N VAL A 181 25.12 -17.87 18.12
CA VAL A 181 26.29 -18.64 18.59
C VAL A 181 27.58 -17.85 18.41
N PHE A 182 27.73 -17.14 17.29
CA PHE A 182 28.87 -16.24 17.08
C PHE A 182 28.87 -15.09 18.10
N LEU A 183 27.71 -14.49 18.39
CA LEU A 183 27.60 -13.40 19.36
C LEU A 183 27.91 -13.85 20.80
N ASP A 184 27.70 -15.12 21.15
CA ASP A 184 28.18 -15.68 22.42
C ASP A 184 29.71 -15.59 22.56
N GLU A 185 30.45 -15.83 21.48
CA GLU A 185 31.90 -15.70 21.47
C GLU A 185 32.33 -14.22 21.62
N GLU A 186 31.58 -13.29 21.02
CA GLU A 186 31.83 -11.84 21.21
C GLU A 186 31.51 -11.37 22.64
N CYS A 187 30.51 -11.97 23.30
CA CYS A 187 30.27 -11.79 24.73
C CYS A 187 31.47 -12.27 25.56
N LYS A 188 32.01 -13.47 25.27
CA LYS A 188 33.19 -14.02 25.97
C LYS A 188 34.44 -13.15 25.76
N LYS A 189 34.63 -12.60 24.57
CA LYS A 189 35.70 -11.63 24.27
C LYS A 189 35.51 -10.28 24.97
N GLY A 190 34.36 -10.04 25.61
CA GLY A 190 34.04 -8.81 26.32
C GLY A 190 33.74 -7.62 25.42
N ARG A 191 33.56 -7.85 24.11
CA ARG A 191 33.28 -6.81 23.12
C ARG A 191 31.82 -6.37 23.14
N ILE A 192 30.93 -7.27 23.53
CA ILE A 192 29.50 -6.99 23.75
C ILE A 192 29.06 -7.54 25.13
N GLY A 193 28.05 -6.95 25.77
CA GLY A 193 27.54 -7.39 27.08
C GLY A 193 26.46 -8.47 27.02
N GLY A 194 25.73 -8.51 25.91
CA GLY A 194 24.69 -9.44 25.57
C GLY A 194 24.19 -9.10 24.17
N TYR A 195 23.25 -9.89 23.65
CA TYR A 195 22.65 -9.61 22.35
C TYR A 195 21.14 -9.74 22.34
N GLY A 196 20.54 -9.21 21.28
CA GLY A 196 19.10 -9.26 21.06
C GLY A 196 18.72 -9.32 19.59
N ILE A 197 17.41 -9.35 19.35
CA ILE A 197 16.85 -9.35 18.00
C ILE A 197 15.82 -8.23 17.91
N CYS A 198 16.04 -7.29 16.98
CA CYS A 198 15.04 -6.32 16.59
C CYS A 198 14.24 -6.89 15.43
N SER A 199 12.91 -6.86 15.49
CA SER A 199 12.05 -7.39 14.44
C SER A 199 10.74 -6.61 14.35
N ASN A 200 10.29 -6.35 13.11
CA ASN A 200 8.98 -5.75 12.87
C ASN A 200 7.86 -6.78 12.77
N SER A 201 8.19 -8.05 12.51
CA SER A 201 7.21 -9.10 12.25
C SER A 201 7.06 -10.09 13.41
N MET A 202 7.98 -10.09 14.39
CA MET A 202 7.97 -11.03 15.52
C MET A 202 6.70 -10.93 16.37
N ALA A 203 6.11 -9.73 16.48
CA ALA A 203 4.87 -9.52 17.21
C ALA A 203 3.60 -9.92 16.42
N ILE A 204 3.72 -10.20 15.12
CA ILE A 204 2.60 -10.36 14.19
C ILE A 204 2.64 -11.77 13.58
N PRO A 205 2.05 -12.81 14.22
CA PRO A 205 2.10 -14.20 13.75
C PRO A 205 1.59 -14.39 12.32
N LYS A 206 0.66 -13.54 11.86
CA LYS A 206 0.07 -13.57 10.52
C LYS A 206 0.94 -12.90 9.44
N ALA A 207 2.06 -12.27 9.81
CA ALA A 207 2.93 -11.63 8.84
C ALA A 207 3.65 -12.68 7.98
N ASN A 208 3.70 -12.49 6.65
CA ASN A 208 4.38 -13.41 5.73
C ASN A 208 5.88 -13.59 6.04
N ASP A 209 6.49 -12.58 6.66
CA ASP A 209 7.89 -12.57 7.09
C ASP A 209 8.00 -12.72 8.62
N HIS A 210 6.99 -13.31 9.29
CA HIS A 210 7.01 -13.57 10.72
C HIS A 210 8.19 -14.47 11.14
N ILE A 211 8.89 -14.05 12.19
CA ILE A 211 9.88 -14.86 12.89
C ILE A 211 9.42 -15.07 14.34
N SER A 212 9.47 -16.30 14.83
CA SER A 212 8.92 -16.71 16.12
C SER A 212 10.02 -16.75 17.18
N LEU A 213 9.84 -16.00 18.26
CA LEU A 213 10.73 -16.06 19.42
C LEU A 213 10.77 -17.47 20.05
N PRO A 214 9.63 -18.16 20.28
CA PRO A 214 9.64 -19.56 20.73
C PRO A 214 10.49 -20.48 19.85
N LYS A 215 10.39 -20.34 18.52
CA LYS A 215 11.18 -21.15 17.58
C LYS A 215 12.67 -20.83 17.68
N ILE A 216 13.05 -19.55 17.76
CA ILE A 216 14.43 -19.14 17.98
C ILE A 216 14.97 -19.75 19.28
N LEU A 217 14.22 -19.64 20.38
CA LEU A 217 14.63 -20.21 21.66
C LEU A 217 14.80 -21.73 21.61
N ALA A 218 13.89 -22.44 20.92
CA ALA A 218 13.97 -23.87 20.74
C ALA A 218 15.23 -24.30 19.98
N ASP A 219 15.63 -23.54 18.96
CA ASP A 219 16.80 -23.84 18.12
C ASP A 219 18.14 -23.41 18.74
N LEU A 220 18.11 -22.50 19.72
CA LEU A 220 19.32 -22.01 20.39
C LEU A 220 19.90 -23.03 21.40
N PRO A 221 21.23 -23.22 21.42
CA PRO A 221 21.90 -23.95 22.49
C PRO A 221 21.58 -23.36 23.88
N ALA A 222 21.54 -24.20 24.90
CA ALA A 222 21.17 -23.76 26.26
C ALA A 222 22.02 -22.59 26.78
N ASN A 223 23.35 -22.62 26.52
CA ASN A 223 24.26 -21.54 26.91
C ASN A 223 23.94 -20.21 26.18
N SER A 224 23.53 -20.28 24.91
CA SER A 224 23.17 -19.10 24.11
C SER A 224 21.93 -18.39 24.63
N ARG A 225 20.99 -19.13 25.24
CA ARG A 225 19.78 -18.54 25.83
C ARG A 225 20.08 -17.56 26.97
N TYR A 226 21.24 -17.68 27.62
CA TYR A 226 21.66 -16.76 28.69
C TYR A 226 22.11 -15.40 28.14
N ASN A 227 22.78 -15.37 26.98
CA ASN A 227 23.28 -14.11 26.38
C ASN A 227 22.27 -13.46 25.42
N LEU A 228 21.19 -14.16 25.04
CA LEU A 228 20.02 -13.54 24.42
C LEU A 228 19.23 -12.76 25.49
N VAL A 229 19.54 -11.48 25.64
CA VAL A 229 19.06 -10.64 26.74
C VAL A 229 17.84 -9.79 26.39
N ALA A 230 17.58 -9.56 25.10
CA ALA A 230 16.53 -8.63 24.69
C ALA A 230 15.90 -8.92 23.33
N ILE A 231 14.67 -8.45 23.16
CA ILE A 231 14.04 -8.24 21.85
C ILE A 231 13.63 -6.78 21.69
N GLU A 232 13.51 -6.33 20.46
CA GLU A 232 12.94 -5.02 20.14
C GLU A 232 11.84 -5.14 19.08
N THR A 233 10.64 -4.68 19.39
CA THR A 233 9.51 -4.69 18.46
C THR A 233 8.78 -3.35 18.42
N PRO A 234 7.98 -3.07 17.38
CA PRO A 234 7.09 -1.92 17.38
C PRO A 234 6.06 -2.02 18.51
N LEU A 235 5.79 -0.91 19.18
CA LEU A 235 4.64 -0.74 20.07
C LEU A 235 4.23 0.73 20.08
N ASN A 236 2.96 0.99 19.79
CA ASN A 236 2.33 2.30 19.96
C ASN A 236 0.82 2.13 20.07
N ILE A 237 0.06 3.23 20.06
CA ILE A 237 -1.40 3.21 20.21
C ILE A 237 -2.13 2.54 19.03
N PHE A 238 -1.46 2.30 17.89
CA PHE A 238 -2.00 1.59 16.73
C PHE A 238 -1.39 0.19 16.53
N GLU A 239 -0.08 0.04 16.73
CA GLU A 239 0.62 -1.24 16.63
C GLU A 239 0.71 -1.87 18.04
N ARG A 240 -0.28 -2.70 18.42
CA ARG A 240 -0.39 -3.29 19.78
C ARG A 240 -0.10 -4.80 19.85
N ASP A 241 0.19 -5.44 18.71
CA ASP A 241 0.27 -6.90 18.59
C ASP A 241 1.21 -7.59 19.60
N VAL A 242 2.28 -6.91 20.05
CA VAL A 242 3.23 -7.46 21.03
C VAL A 242 2.59 -7.75 22.39
N LEU A 243 1.52 -7.02 22.75
CA LEU A 243 0.80 -7.17 24.02
C LEU A 243 -0.37 -8.16 23.92
N GLU A 244 -0.75 -8.54 22.71
CA GLU A 244 -1.93 -9.35 22.41
C GLU A 244 -1.55 -10.81 22.18
N SER A 245 -2.42 -11.72 22.60
CA SER A 245 -2.19 -13.15 22.43
C SER A 245 -2.59 -13.64 21.03
N ASN A 246 -3.37 -12.90 20.26
CA ASN A 246 -3.67 -13.19 18.85
C ASN A 246 -4.18 -14.62 18.55
N GLY A 247 -4.88 -15.23 19.51
CA GLY A 247 -5.36 -16.63 19.42
C GLY A 247 -4.38 -17.69 19.94
N GLU A 248 -3.18 -17.29 20.34
CA GLU A 248 -2.19 -18.11 21.05
C GLU A 248 -2.42 -18.07 22.58
N LEU A 249 -1.74 -18.96 23.31
CA LEU A 249 -1.83 -19.02 24.78
C LEU A 249 -1.20 -17.79 25.47
N HIS A 250 -0.15 -17.22 24.87
CA HIS A 250 0.65 -16.14 25.45
C HIS A 250 0.98 -15.09 24.39
N SER A 251 0.96 -13.80 24.76
CA SER A 251 1.46 -12.73 23.89
C SER A 251 2.98 -12.80 23.76
N LEU A 252 3.56 -12.09 22.78
CA LEU A 252 5.02 -12.00 22.66
C LEU A 252 5.66 -11.39 23.92
N ALA A 253 5.01 -10.38 24.52
CA ALA A 253 5.45 -9.78 25.77
C ALA A 253 5.47 -10.78 26.93
N ASP A 254 4.47 -11.68 27.01
CA ASP A 254 4.43 -12.75 28.02
C ASP A 254 5.55 -13.77 27.79
N ILE A 255 5.76 -14.19 26.54
CA ILE A 255 6.82 -15.12 26.17
C ILE A 255 8.20 -14.55 26.53
N ALA A 256 8.44 -13.27 26.22
CA ALA A 256 9.69 -12.60 26.56
C ALA A 256 9.91 -12.58 28.07
N LYS A 257 8.88 -12.20 28.84
CA LYS A 257 8.92 -12.17 30.30
C LYS A 257 9.19 -13.56 30.91
N MET A 258 8.56 -14.61 30.41
CA MET A 258 8.76 -15.99 30.89
C MET A 258 10.19 -16.52 30.67
N ASN A 259 10.96 -15.91 29.77
CA ASN A 259 12.32 -16.32 29.42
C ASN A 259 13.39 -15.30 29.86
N ASP A 260 13.03 -14.36 30.74
CA ASP A 260 13.90 -13.27 31.20
C ASP A 260 14.51 -12.44 30.05
N ILE A 261 13.77 -12.30 28.95
CA ILE A 261 14.16 -11.49 27.79
C ILE A 261 13.54 -10.11 27.94
N PHE A 262 14.38 -9.08 27.93
CA PHE A 262 13.94 -7.70 28.10
C PHE A 262 13.27 -7.18 26.82
N LEU A 263 12.07 -6.61 26.96
CA LEU A 263 11.32 -6.03 25.84
C LEU A 263 11.65 -4.55 25.69
N PHE A 264 12.44 -4.23 24.67
CA PHE A 264 12.52 -2.88 24.12
C PHE A 264 11.39 -2.68 23.11
N THR A 265 10.87 -1.46 23.01
CA THR A 265 9.94 -1.11 21.95
C THR A 265 10.41 0.09 21.15
N ASN A 266 10.01 0.15 19.89
CA ASN A 266 10.36 1.24 19.00
C ASN A 266 9.13 1.87 18.33
N ARG A 267 9.36 2.99 17.64
CA ARG A 267 8.33 3.81 16.99
C ARG A 267 7.14 4.21 17.89
N PRO A 268 7.34 4.57 19.17
CA PRO A 268 6.24 4.91 20.08
C PRO A 268 5.43 6.14 19.60
N LEU A 269 6.06 7.05 18.84
CA LEU A 269 5.45 8.28 18.32
C LEU A 269 5.38 8.35 16.78
N HIS A 270 5.73 7.27 16.08
CA HIS A 270 5.71 7.20 14.60
C HIS A 270 5.01 5.92 14.17
N ALA A 271 3.70 5.87 14.42
CA ALA A 271 2.89 4.70 14.17
C ALA A 271 2.67 4.46 12.68
N ILE A 272 2.59 3.19 12.28
CA ILE A 272 2.23 2.80 10.93
C ILE A 272 0.83 2.18 10.97
N ALA A 273 -0.16 2.89 10.41
CA ALA A 273 -1.55 2.44 10.36
C ALA A 273 -2.17 2.76 9.00
N GLY A 274 -2.94 1.81 8.45
CA GLY A 274 -3.57 1.94 7.13
C GLY A 274 -2.58 2.20 5.98
N GLY A 275 -1.34 1.72 6.09
CA GLY A 275 -0.28 1.99 5.11
C GLY A 275 0.31 3.41 5.16
N THR A 276 -0.02 4.19 6.18
CA THR A 276 0.46 5.57 6.36
C THR A 276 1.20 5.75 7.68
N ILE A 277 2.17 6.66 7.70
CA ILE A 277 2.91 7.02 8.91
C ILE A 277 2.16 8.15 9.62
N HIS A 278 1.76 7.89 10.86
CA HIS A 278 1.15 8.87 11.77
C HIS A 278 2.18 9.29 12.81
N LYS A 279 2.52 10.59 12.84
CA LYS A 279 3.40 11.14 13.86
C LYS A 279 2.54 11.63 15.01
N LEU A 280 2.65 11.01 16.19
CA LEU A 280 1.83 11.30 17.38
C LEU A 280 2.35 12.52 18.14
N VAL A 281 2.35 13.67 17.48
CA VAL A 281 2.81 14.94 18.05
C VAL A 281 1.89 16.06 17.60
N ASN A 282 1.40 16.89 18.52
CA ASN A 282 0.50 18.01 18.21
C ASN A 282 0.95 19.38 18.76
N ASN A 283 2.21 19.53 19.16
CA ASN A 283 2.73 20.83 19.61
C ASN A 283 2.71 21.89 18.49
N LYS A 284 2.34 23.14 18.84
CA LYS A 284 1.98 24.23 17.91
C LYS A 284 3.07 25.29 17.70
N ASP A 285 4.26 25.12 18.27
CA ASP A 285 5.34 26.12 18.40
C ASP A 285 5.76 26.92 17.14
N ASP A 286 5.39 26.52 15.93
CA ASP A 286 5.84 27.17 14.67
C ASP A 286 4.74 27.31 13.60
N ILE A 287 3.45 27.29 13.97
CA ILE A 287 2.39 27.14 12.97
C ILE A 287 1.78 28.49 12.59
N VAL A 288 2.09 28.92 11.37
CA VAL A 288 1.34 29.91 10.62
C VAL A 288 -0.13 29.47 10.52
N SER A 289 -1.07 30.37 10.75
CA SER A 289 -2.51 30.01 10.75
C SER A 289 -2.91 29.33 9.43
N GLU A 290 -3.85 28.38 9.48
CA GLU A 290 -4.32 27.70 8.27
C GLU A 290 -4.82 28.69 7.22
N GLN A 291 -5.52 29.74 7.66
CA GLN A 291 -6.02 30.81 6.79
C GLN A 291 -4.89 31.54 6.06
N GLU A 292 -3.81 31.85 6.77
CA GLU A 292 -2.63 32.49 6.18
C GLU A 292 -1.89 31.56 5.21
N ILE A 293 -1.78 30.26 5.51
CA ILE A 293 -1.20 29.28 4.58
C ILE A 293 -2.05 29.18 3.31
N LEU A 294 -3.37 29.12 3.44
CA LEU A 294 -4.29 29.05 2.29
C LEU A 294 -4.21 30.31 1.43
N GLY A 295 -4.17 31.50 2.04
CA GLY A 295 -3.97 32.76 1.32
C GLY A 295 -2.62 32.79 0.58
N ASN A 296 -1.55 32.34 1.23
CA ASN A 296 -0.23 32.26 0.60
C ASN A 296 -0.17 31.20 -0.53
N LEU A 297 -0.89 30.07 -0.39
CA LEU A 297 -1.02 29.07 -1.44
C LEU A 297 -1.71 29.65 -2.67
N GLU A 298 -2.82 30.35 -2.49
CA GLU A 298 -3.57 31.00 -3.58
C GLU A 298 -2.70 32.00 -4.35
N LEU A 299 -1.98 32.87 -3.62
CA LEU A 299 -1.04 33.83 -4.21
C LEU A 299 0.10 33.12 -4.96
N SER A 300 0.64 32.05 -4.40
CA SER A 300 1.76 31.30 -5.00
C SER A 300 1.33 30.52 -6.24
N PHE A 301 0.14 29.90 -6.24
CA PHE A 301 -0.43 29.27 -7.45
C PHE A 301 -0.67 30.29 -8.56
N THR A 302 -1.24 31.45 -8.22
CA THR A 302 -1.48 32.54 -9.19
C THR A 302 -0.17 33.04 -9.78
N SER A 303 0.83 33.33 -8.93
CA SER A 303 2.15 33.80 -9.37
C SER A 303 2.86 32.79 -10.28
N LEU A 304 2.77 31.49 -9.97
CA LEU A 304 3.39 30.45 -10.79
C LEU A 304 2.66 30.31 -12.13
N ASN A 305 1.33 30.32 -12.14
CA ASN A 305 0.51 30.26 -13.36
C ASN A 305 0.77 31.46 -14.30
N GLU A 306 0.95 32.66 -13.76
CA GLU A 306 1.36 33.83 -14.55
C GLU A 306 2.72 33.65 -15.22
N LEU A 307 3.69 33.03 -14.53
CA LEU A 307 4.98 32.71 -15.13
C LEU A 307 4.82 31.67 -16.25
N GLU A 308 4.00 30.64 -16.05
CA GLU A 308 3.73 29.59 -17.06
C GLU A 308 3.10 30.17 -18.33
N ASN A 309 2.16 31.12 -18.18
CA ASN A 309 1.55 31.81 -19.32
C ASN A 309 2.56 32.73 -20.03
N LYS A 310 3.37 33.49 -19.28
CA LYS A 310 4.43 34.36 -19.82
C LYS A 310 5.48 33.59 -20.64
N LEU A 311 5.75 32.33 -20.27
CA LEU A 311 6.69 31.48 -21.01
C LEU A 311 6.23 31.25 -22.45
N SER A 312 4.93 31.03 -22.65
CA SER A 312 4.34 30.74 -23.95
C SER A 312 4.08 31.99 -24.79
N GLU A 313 3.64 33.09 -24.15
CA GLU A 313 3.21 34.31 -24.85
C GLU A 313 4.34 35.30 -25.14
N THR A 314 5.37 35.37 -24.29
CA THR A 314 6.35 36.48 -24.31
C THR A 314 7.76 36.05 -24.69
N LEU A 315 8.14 34.79 -24.44
CA LEU A 315 9.53 34.34 -24.62
C LEU A 315 9.81 33.68 -25.97
N GLY A 316 8.80 33.47 -26.82
CA GLY A 316 8.97 32.90 -28.18
C GLY A 316 9.46 31.45 -28.20
N ILE A 317 9.50 30.78 -27.04
CA ILE A 317 9.97 29.41 -26.89
C ILE A 317 8.85 28.47 -27.34
N GLY A 318 9.10 27.70 -28.41
CA GLY A 318 8.09 26.87 -29.07
C GLY A 318 7.37 25.85 -28.20
N PHE A 319 6.24 25.36 -28.74
CA PHE A 319 5.23 24.47 -28.13
C PHE A 319 5.74 23.18 -27.43
N PRO A 320 6.94 22.62 -27.69
CA PRO A 320 7.40 21.45 -26.93
C PRO A 320 7.86 21.79 -25.48
N ILE A 321 8.41 22.98 -25.24
CA ILE A 321 9.09 23.29 -23.96
C ILE A 321 8.11 23.81 -22.90
N SER A 322 7.09 24.60 -23.29
CA SER A 322 6.08 25.11 -22.35
C SER A 322 5.32 24.00 -21.62
N THR A 323 5.13 22.84 -22.26
CA THR A 323 4.48 21.67 -21.64
C THR A 323 5.25 21.07 -20.47
N LYS A 324 6.54 21.38 -20.31
CA LYS A 324 7.35 20.93 -19.15
C LYS A 324 7.15 21.78 -17.90
N PHE A 325 6.60 22.98 -18.04
CA PHE A 325 6.44 23.97 -16.98
C PHE A 325 4.96 24.30 -16.78
N VAL A 326 4.19 23.30 -16.31
CA VAL A 326 2.75 23.39 -16.01
C VAL A 326 2.45 22.95 -14.57
N TRP A 327 3.40 23.21 -13.67
CA TRP A 327 3.38 22.68 -12.31
C TRP A 327 2.37 23.39 -11.40
N SER A 328 1.97 24.62 -11.72
CA SER A 328 0.90 25.32 -11.00
C SER A 328 -0.40 24.49 -11.01
N ASN A 329 -0.87 24.11 -12.19
CA ASN A 329 -2.09 23.31 -12.37
C ASN A 329 -1.92 21.89 -11.82
N VAL A 330 -0.80 21.22 -12.14
CA VAL A 330 -0.54 19.85 -11.65
C VAL A 330 -0.55 19.77 -10.12
N LEU A 331 0.09 20.73 -9.44
CA LEU A 331 0.13 20.77 -7.98
C LEU A 331 -1.22 21.19 -7.38
N ALA A 332 -1.96 22.10 -8.02
CA ALA A 332 -3.29 22.52 -7.57
C ALA A 332 -4.29 21.36 -7.60
N GLU A 333 -4.37 20.62 -8.71
CA GLU A 333 -5.24 19.46 -8.86
C GLU A 333 -4.91 18.33 -7.87
N ASN A 334 -3.65 18.25 -7.43
CA ASN A 334 -3.17 17.25 -6.49
C ASN A 334 -3.10 17.74 -5.04
N LEU A 335 -3.42 19.00 -4.75
CA LEU A 335 -3.23 19.59 -3.41
C LEU A 335 -3.93 18.78 -2.32
N ALA A 336 -5.21 18.43 -2.55
CA ALA A 336 -6.01 17.64 -1.62
C ALA A 336 -5.45 16.23 -1.38
N ARG A 337 -4.69 15.67 -2.33
CA ARG A 337 -4.01 14.38 -2.18
C ARG A 337 -2.70 14.55 -1.42
N LEU A 338 -1.94 15.59 -1.75
CA LEU A 338 -0.65 15.92 -1.13
C LEU A 338 -0.84 16.30 0.36
N SER A 339 -1.94 16.97 0.71
CA SER A 339 -2.21 17.36 2.10
C SER A 339 -2.54 16.19 3.05
N LYS A 340 -2.94 15.02 2.52
CA LYS A 340 -3.34 13.86 3.34
C LYS A 340 -2.21 13.25 4.15
N SER A 341 -0.98 13.27 3.63
CA SER A 341 0.17 12.69 4.33
C SER A 341 1.38 13.57 4.11
N TYR A 342 1.76 14.31 5.15
CA TYR A 342 2.97 15.13 5.16
C TYR A 342 4.21 14.32 4.72
N PHE A 343 4.39 13.10 5.22
CA PHE A 343 5.55 12.28 4.88
C PHE A 343 5.56 11.85 3.41
N ALA A 344 4.43 11.38 2.89
CA ALA A 344 4.34 10.98 1.49
C ALA A 344 4.51 12.18 0.55
N ALA A 345 3.93 13.33 0.90
CA ALA A 345 4.06 14.56 0.13
C ALA A 345 5.48 15.12 0.18
N SER A 346 6.13 15.17 1.34
CA SER A 346 7.54 15.58 1.46
C SER A 346 8.43 14.67 0.63
N HIS A 347 8.24 13.35 0.71
CA HIS A 347 9.01 12.42 -0.11
C HIS A 347 8.81 12.68 -1.61
N TYR A 348 7.57 12.68 -2.07
CA TYR A 348 7.24 12.86 -3.49
C TYR A 348 7.72 14.23 -4.02
N LEU A 349 7.39 15.32 -3.31
CA LEU A 349 7.71 16.66 -3.76
C LEU A 349 9.21 16.95 -3.70
N GLU A 350 9.91 16.54 -2.64
CA GLU A 350 11.34 16.87 -2.46
C GLU A 350 12.28 15.88 -3.16
N LYS A 351 11.89 14.62 -3.34
CA LYS A 351 12.76 13.57 -3.92
C LYS A 351 12.47 13.27 -5.39
N GLU A 352 11.27 13.57 -5.87
CA GLU A 352 10.88 13.26 -7.25
C GLU A 352 10.58 14.54 -8.04
N VAL A 353 9.59 15.32 -7.60
CA VAL A 353 9.09 16.48 -8.36
C VAL A 353 10.14 17.59 -8.44
N LEU A 354 10.59 18.11 -7.30
CA LEU A 354 11.52 19.24 -7.26
C LEU A 354 12.83 18.91 -8.01
N PRO A 355 13.49 17.76 -7.81
CA PRO A 355 14.67 17.40 -8.61
C PRO A 355 14.39 17.31 -10.11
N SER A 356 13.19 16.87 -10.52
CA SER A 356 12.83 16.85 -11.93
C SER A 356 12.72 18.27 -12.50
N ILE A 357 11.98 19.16 -11.83
CA ILE A 357 11.82 20.56 -12.25
C ILE A 357 13.19 21.25 -12.31
N MET A 358 14.05 21.03 -11.31
CA MET A 358 15.39 21.62 -11.29
C MET A 358 16.27 21.12 -12.43
N ARG A 359 16.11 19.88 -12.89
CA ARG A 359 16.80 19.39 -14.10
C ARG A 359 16.26 20.08 -15.36
N ASP A 360 14.94 20.16 -15.53
CA ASP A 360 14.36 20.82 -16.69
C ASP A 360 14.72 22.32 -16.76
N LEU A 361 14.74 23.02 -15.62
CA LEU A 361 15.21 24.41 -15.53
C LEU A 361 16.70 24.55 -15.84
N LYS A 362 17.52 23.59 -15.42
CA LYS A 362 18.95 23.57 -15.75
C LYS A 362 19.15 23.38 -17.25
N ASP A 363 18.45 22.43 -17.86
CA ASP A 363 18.52 22.18 -19.30
C ASP A 363 18.08 23.42 -20.09
N LEU A 364 17.03 24.12 -19.63
CA LEU A 364 16.59 25.38 -20.21
C LEU A 364 17.63 26.50 -20.02
N SER A 365 18.27 26.59 -18.85
CA SER A 365 19.34 27.56 -18.59
C SER A 365 20.55 27.32 -19.49
N ASP A 366 20.94 26.06 -19.69
CA ASP A 366 22.07 25.67 -20.53
C ASP A 366 21.74 25.93 -22.02
N HIS A 367 20.51 25.66 -22.46
CA HIS A 367 20.05 26.03 -23.80
C HIS A 367 20.05 27.55 -24.02
N ASN A 368 19.50 28.33 -23.08
CA ASN A 368 19.43 29.79 -23.15
C ASN A 368 20.82 30.45 -23.27
N LYS A 369 21.85 29.89 -22.63
CA LYS A 369 23.24 30.38 -22.75
C LYS A 369 23.85 30.12 -24.12
N ASN A 370 23.57 28.95 -24.70
CA ASN A 370 24.27 28.42 -25.86
C ASN A 370 23.55 28.67 -27.19
N THR A 371 22.25 28.97 -27.18
CA THR A 371 21.48 29.23 -28.41
C THR A 371 21.93 30.52 -29.09
N GLU A 372 22.05 30.51 -30.41
CA GLU A 372 22.28 31.72 -31.23
C GLU A 372 20.96 32.36 -31.69
N GLU A 373 19.83 31.70 -31.44
CA GLU A 373 18.49 32.11 -31.90
C GLU A 373 17.88 33.27 -31.09
N LEU A 374 18.37 33.48 -29.86
CA LEU A 374 17.89 34.54 -28.97
C LEU A 374 18.92 35.67 -28.83
N ASP A 375 18.44 36.91 -28.82
CA ASP A 375 19.26 38.08 -28.57
C ASP A 375 19.65 38.23 -27.08
N ARG A 376 20.48 39.23 -26.76
CA ARG A 376 20.94 39.45 -25.37
C ARG A 376 19.81 39.81 -24.40
N GLU A 377 18.81 40.54 -24.86
CA GLU A 377 17.69 40.99 -24.03
C GLU A 377 16.71 39.84 -23.78
N GLU A 378 16.42 39.03 -24.79
CA GLU A 378 15.65 37.80 -24.71
C GLU A 378 16.30 36.81 -23.75
N LYS A 379 17.61 36.57 -23.90
CA LYS A 379 18.37 35.70 -22.97
C LYS A 379 18.30 36.17 -21.53
N PHE A 380 18.31 37.49 -21.31
CA PHE A 380 18.17 38.08 -19.99
C PHE A 380 16.75 37.87 -19.42
N ARG A 381 15.70 38.06 -20.22
CA ARG A 381 14.31 37.80 -19.82
C ARG A 381 14.07 36.33 -19.46
N VAL A 382 14.57 35.39 -20.26
CA VAL A 382 14.51 33.94 -19.96
C VAL A 382 15.28 33.63 -18.67
N GLY A 383 16.44 34.25 -18.46
CA GLY A 383 17.23 34.07 -17.23
C GLY A 383 16.49 34.52 -15.97
N ILE A 384 15.80 35.67 -16.02
CA ILE A 384 14.93 36.14 -14.92
C ILE A 384 13.79 35.15 -14.69
N TRP A 385 13.11 34.74 -15.77
CA TRP A 385 12.00 33.79 -15.69
C TRP A 385 12.40 32.48 -15.01
N ILE A 386 13.56 31.90 -15.36
CA ILE A 386 14.06 30.66 -14.74
C ILE A 386 14.25 30.85 -13.23
N SER A 387 14.88 31.96 -12.83
CA SER A 387 15.12 32.27 -11.41
C SER A 387 13.81 32.45 -10.64
N ASP A 388 12.85 33.18 -11.22
CA ASP A 388 11.56 33.42 -10.61
C ASP A 388 10.72 32.13 -10.53
N TYR A 389 10.71 31.32 -11.58
CA TYR A 389 10.00 30.04 -11.61
C TYR A 389 10.57 29.04 -10.60
N GLU A 390 11.91 28.96 -10.47
CA GLU A 390 12.55 28.15 -9.42
C GLU A 390 12.10 28.61 -8.03
N LYS A 391 12.18 29.92 -7.77
CA LYS A 391 11.83 30.51 -6.47
C LYS A 391 10.36 30.25 -6.13
N GLN A 392 9.45 30.49 -7.06
CA GLN A 392 8.01 30.29 -6.86
C GLN A 392 7.66 28.82 -6.69
N THR A 393 8.26 27.91 -7.47
CA THR A 393 8.07 26.47 -7.31
C THR A 393 8.51 25.99 -5.93
N ARG A 394 9.68 26.42 -5.46
CA ARG A 394 10.19 26.07 -4.12
C ARG A 394 9.26 26.61 -3.02
N CYS A 395 8.83 27.86 -3.16
CA CYS A 395 7.88 28.48 -2.22
C CYS A 395 6.57 27.67 -2.16
N LEU A 396 5.97 27.37 -3.32
CA LEU A 396 4.74 26.61 -3.43
C LEU A 396 4.85 25.24 -2.79
N ILE A 397 5.92 24.48 -3.08
CA ILE A 397 6.16 23.17 -2.46
C ILE A 397 6.24 23.30 -0.94
N GLN A 398 6.94 24.29 -0.40
CA GLN A 398 7.03 24.49 1.05
C GLN A 398 5.66 24.85 1.67
N LEU A 399 4.84 25.64 0.97
CA LEU A 399 3.48 25.96 1.41
C LEU A 399 2.58 24.72 1.40
N ILE A 400 2.68 23.86 0.38
CA ILE A 400 1.95 22.58 0.31
C ILE A 400 2.35 21.67 1.48
N LEU A 401 3.64 21.57 1.78
CA LEU A 401 4.13 20.78 2.91
C LEU A 401 3.69 21.35 4.26
N SER A 402 3.68 22.69 4.39
CA SER A 402 3.15 23.37 5.58
C SER A 402 1.66 23.09 5.75
N TYR A 403 0.89 23.14 4.67
CA TYR A 403 -0.53 22.80 4.68
C TYR A 403 -0.77 21.33 5.07
N ALA A 404 -0.03 20.39 4.48
CA ALA A 404 -0.08 18.97 4.84
C ALA A 404 0.28 18.73 6.33
N ARG A 405 1.20 19.53 6.87
CA ARG A 405 1.58 19.48 8.29
C ARG A 405 0.45 19.97 9.19
N VAL A 406 -0.21 21.08 8.85
CA VAL A 406 -1.38 21.59 9.61
C VAL A 406 -2.51 20.55 9.62
N GLN A 407 -2.81 19.96 8.46
CA GLN A 407 -3.81 18.90 8.33
C GLN A 407 -3.46 17.64 9.15
N ALA A 408 -2.18 17.31 9.30
CA ALA A 408 -1.74 16.23 10.18
C ALA A 408 -1.94 16.59 11.66
N LEU A 409 -1.69 17.85 12.05
CA LEU A 409 -1.84 18.30 13.42
C LEU A 409 -3.31 18.41 13.85
N GLN A 410 -4.21 18.83 12.96
CA GLN A 410 -5.66 18.83 13.23
C GLN A 410 -6.18 17.42 13.52
N ARG A 411 -5.78 16.43 12.71
CA ARG A 411 -6.11 15.02 12.96
C ARG A 411 -5.50 14.50 14.27
N ASN A 412 -4.33 15.00 14.64
CA ASN A 412 -3.71 14.67 15.92
C ASN A 412 -4.44 15.30 17.10
N ASP A 413 -4.97 16.52 16.96
CA ASP A 413 -5.82 17.17 17.97
C ASP A 413 -7.14 16.39 18.16
N GLU A 414 -7.75 15.90 17.06
CA GLU A 414 -8.92 15.02 17.11
C GLU A 414 -8.60 13.70 17.83
N LEU A 415 -7.47 13.08 17.49
CA LEU A 415 -7.00 11.84 18.12
C LEU A 415 -6.73 12.03 19.62
N GLU A 416 -6.12 13.14 19.99
CA GLU A 416 -5.85 13.50 21.38
C GLU A 416 -7.14 13.67 22.17
N THR A 417 -8.14 14.33 21.58
CA THR A 417 -9.48 14.48 22.17
C THR A 417 -10.15 13.12 22.36
N LEU A 418 -10.06 12.23 21.37
CA LEU A 418 -10.60 10.87 21.48
C LEU A 418 -9.93 10.09 22.61
N ILE A 419 -8.60 10.13 22.73
CA ILE A 419 -7.87 9.48 23.83
C ILE A 419 -8.33 10.03 25.18
N THR A 420 -8.52 11.34 25.31
CA THR A 420 -9.05 11.95 26.54
C THR A 420 -10.45 11.48 26.87
N ASN A 421 -11.32 11.34 25.88
CA ASN A 421 -12.68 10.85 26.11
C ASN A 421 -12.69 9.38 26.54
N PHE A 422 -11.79 8.56 26.01
CA PHE A 422 -11.65 7.16 26.42
C PHE A 422 -10.96 6.99 27.77
N SER A 423 -10.04 7.89 28.12
CA SER A 423 -9.28 7.82 29.38
C SER A 423 -9.09 9.23 29.97
N PRO A 424 -10.11 9.77 30.66
CA PRO A 424 -10.06 11.12 31.24
C PRO A 424 -8.95 11.30 32.28
N SER A 425 -8.58 10.23 32.98
CA SER A 425 -7.49 10.19 33.97
C SER A 425 -6.14 10.61 33.37
N LEU A 426 -5.91 10.37 32.07
CA LEU A 426 -4.72 10.87 31.39
C LEU A 426 -4.69 12.40 31.35
N SER A 427 -5.84 13.10 31.37
CA SER A 427 -5.92 14.56 31.36
C SER A 427 -5.86 15.19 32.77
N GLU A 428 -6.42 14.56 33.80
CA GLU A 428 -6.45 15.11 35.17
C GLU A 428 -5.05 15.31 35.77
N SER A 429 -4.12 14.43 35.40
CA SER A 429 -2.71 14.47 35.81
C SER A 429 -1.91 15.70 35.32
N TYR A 430 -2.48 16.54 34.44
CA TYR A 430 -1.85 17.78 33.98
C TYR A 430 -2.16 19.00 34.87
N SER A 431 -2.95 18.84 35.93
CA SER A 431 -3.35 19.95 36.81
C SER A 431 -2.11 20.59 37.48
N PRO A 432 -1.76 21.85 37.17
CA PRO A 432 -0.65 22.54 37.81
C PRO A 432 -0.93 22.77 39.30
N GLU A 433 0.12 22.88 40.10
CA GLU A 433 0.01 23.40 41.47
C GLU A 433 -0.64 24.80 41.44
N GLU A 434 -1.47 25.11 42.44
CA GLU A 434 -2.17 26.38 42.58
C GLU A 434 -1.21 27.57 42.34
N GLY A 435 -1.47 28.36 41.30
CA GLY A 435 -0.69 29.55 40.95
C GLY A 435 0.10 29.45 39.64
N THR A 436 0.21 28.26 39.03
CA THR A 436 0.77 28.10 37.67
C THR A 436 -0.35 28.24 36.63
N LYS A 437 -0.26 29.21 35.71
CA LYS A 437 -1.26 29.38 34.65
C LYS A 437 -1.27 28.14 33.74
N PHE A 438 -2.41 27.46 33.68
CA PHE A 438 -2.66 26.25 32.88
C PHE A 438 -2.24 26.42 31.41
N ASP A 439 -2.48 27.61 30.83
CA ASP A 439 -2.16 27.93 29.44
C ASP A 439 -0.65 28.06 29.15
N ASP A 440 0.17 28.46 30.12
CA ASP A 440 1.62 28.67 29.92
C ASP A 440 2.40 27.33 29.86
N MET A 441 1.90 26.27 30.49
CA MET A 441 2.50 24.93 30.43
C MET A 441 2.09 24.13 29.19
N ILE A 442 0.82 24.18 28.77
CA ILE A 442 0.35 23.45 27.58
C ILE A 442 0.98 23.98 26.30
N SER A 443 1.38 25.26 26.27
CA SER A 443 2.08 25.85 25.13
C SER A 443 3.46 25.23 24.83
N GLN A 444 4.04 24.41 25.72
CA GLN A 444 5.44 23.93 25.59
C GLN A 444 5.61 22.43 25.34
N TYR A 445 4.53 21.64 25.35
CA TYR A 445 4.56 20.19 25.20
C TYR A 445 3.53 19.73 24.18
N SER A 446 3.64 18.49 23.72
CA SER A 446 2.63 17.83 22.90
C SER A 446 1.75 16.93 23.78
N PRO A 447 0.50 17.32 24.10
CA PRO A 447 -0.40 16.48 24.89
C PRO A 447 -0.56 15.06 24.32
N LEU A 448 -0.65 14.94 22.99
CA LEU A 448 -0.75 13.65 22.32
C LEU A 448 0.51 12.80 22.53
N SER A 449 1.70 13.40 22.44
CA SER A 449 2.97 12.68 22.66
C SER A 449 2.99 12.08 24.06
N VAL A 450 2.69 12.92 25.07
CA VAL A 450 2.79 12.53 26.47
C VAL A 450 1.78 11.43 26.81
N LYS A 451 0.54 11.55 26.32
CA LYS A 451 -0.49 10.51 26.45
C LYS A 451 -0.08 9.20 25.78
N ALA A 452 0.38 9.25 24.53
CA ALA A 452 0.83 8.06 23.81
C ALA A 452 1.97 7.32 24.55
N LEU A 453 2.93 8.07 25.11
CA LEU A 453 4.01 7.49 25.90
C LEU A 453 3.51 6.87 27.21
N ARG A 454 2.60 7.53 27.93
CA ARG A 454 2.01 6.99 29.16
C ARG A 454 1.21 5.72 28.93
N ILE A 455 0.47 5.62 27.82
CA ILE A 455 -0.22 4.39 27.41
C ILE A 455 0.77 3.23 27.26
N ILE A 456 1.94 3.47 26.65
CA ILE A 456 2.99 2.45 26.50
C ILE A 456 3.61 2.10 27.86
N LEU A 457 3.86 3.09 28.72
CA LEU A 457 4.43 2.90 30.05
C LEU A 457 3.47 2.16 31.01
N ALA A 458 2.16 2.19 30.77
CA ALA A 458 1.18 1.52 31.61
C ALA A 458 1.38 -0.01 31.67
N ASP A 459 1.89 -0.64 30.61
CA ASP A 459 2.16 -2.07 30.60
C ASP A 459 3.53 -2.39 31.20
N GLN A 460 3.55 -3.14 32.31
CA GLN A 460 4.78 -3.50 33.03
C GLN A 460 5.65 -4.55 32.32
N ARG A 461 5.12 -5.21 31.28
CA ARG A 461 5.90 -6.12 30.43
C ARG A 461 6.81 -5.35 29.47
N VAL A 462 6.49 -4.08 29.20
CA VAL A 462 7.33 -3.18 28.40
C VAL A 462 8.46 -2.64 29.28
N GLY A 463 9.68 -3.04 28.96
CA GLY A 463 10.87 -2.66 29.71
C GLY A 463 11.34 -1.24 29.40
N CYS A 464 11.50 -0.91 28.12
CA CYS A 464 11.92 0.44 27.71
C CYS A 464 11.42 0.79 26.30
N ALA A 465 10.81 1.97 26.12
CA ALA A 465 10.40 2.49 24.81
C ALA A 465 11.42 3.49 24.25
N LEU A 466 11.91 3.23 23.03
CA LEU A 466 12.95 4.01 22.35
C LEU A 466 12.33 5.12 21.51
N ILE A 467 12.60 6.38 21.87
CA ILE A 467 11.98 7.56 21.28
C ILE A 467 12.99 8.32 20.42
N GLY A 468 12.60 8.68 19.19
CA GLY A 468 13.38 9.56 18.32
C GLY A 468 13.41 11.02 18.82
N MET A 469 14.15 11.28 19.89
CA MET A 469 14.30 12.58 20.56
C MET A 469 15.28 13.50 19.80
N ARG A 470 14.97 13.77 18.53
CA ARG A 470 15.81 14.62 17.67
C ARG A 470 15.73 16.12 18.01
N ARG A 471 14.81 16.51 18.88
CA ARG A 471 14.69 17.90 19.32
C ARG A 471 14.48 17.97 20.83
N PRO A 472 14.95 19.04 21.50
CA PRO A 472 14.81 19.20 22.94
C PRO A 472 13.36 19.11 23.44
N GLU A 473 12.38 19.49 22.61
CA GLU A 473 10.96 19.45 22.95
C GLU A 473 10.46 18.00 23.07
N HIS A 474 10.97 17.08 22.25
CA HIS A 474 10.63 15.65 22.40
C HIS A 474 11.25 15.04 23.68
N VAL A 475 12.39 15.57 24.15
CA VAL A 475 12.97 15.16 25.43
C VAL A 475 12.07 15.63 26.58
N LYS A 476 11.59 16.88 26.50
CA LYS A 476 10.63 17.45 27.44
C LYS A 476 9.35 16.60 27.52
N ASP A 477 8.73 16.26 26.38
CA ASP A 477 7.54 15.39 26.33
C ASP A 477 7.80 14.05 27.04
N ALA A 478 8.95 13.41 26.78
CA ALA A 478 9.30 12.13 27.38
C ALA A 478 9.53 12.21 28.89
N LEU A 479 10.20 13.26 29.37
CA LEU A 479 10.41 13.47 30.81
C LEU A 479 9.09 13.72 31.53
N LEU A 480 8.20 14.52 30.94
CA LEU A 480 6.86 14.75 31.51
C LEU A 480 6.05 13.45 31.56
N ALA A 481 6.09 12.62 30.52
CA ALA A 481 5.43 11.32 30.54
C ALA A 481 5.95 10.40 31.66
N LEU A 482 7.26 10.38 31.89
CA LEU A 482 7.89 9.62 32.99
C LEU A 482 7.49 10.15 34.36
N GLU A 483 7.49 11.47 34.55
CA GLU A 483 7.11 12.11 35.82
C GLU A 483 5.65 11.82 36.17
N LEU A 484 4.73 11.99 35.21
CA LEU A 484 3.31 11.70 35.42
C LEU A 484 3.08 10.22 35.71
N HIS A 485 3.73 9.31 34.97
CA HIS A 485 3.65 7.87 35.23
C HIS A 485 4.12 7.50 36.64
N GLN A 486 5.17 8.15 37.14
CA GLN A 486 5.68 7.92 38.50
C GLN A 486 4.66 8.37 39.56
N LYS A 487 4.06 9.56 39.40
CA LYS A 487 3.03 10.08 40.31
C LYS A 487 1.78 9.18 40.38
N GLU A 488 1.41 8.55 39.26
CA GLU A 488 0.31 7.58 39.21
C GLU A 488 0.65 6.27 39.95
N HIS A 489 1.92 5.85 39.94
CA HIS A 489 2.34 4.66 40.70
C HIS A 489 2.43 4.92 42.21
N ASP A 490 2.83 6.13 42.61
CA ASP A 490 3.04 6.47 44.02
C ASP A 490 1.73 6.81 44.76
N ASN A 491 0.66 7.18 44.05
CA ASN A 491 -0.68 7.38 44.62
C ASN A 491 -1.50 6.08 44.54
N GLU A 492 -1.64 5.35 45.66
CA GLU A 492 -2.46 4.13 45.73
C GLU A 492 -3.95 4.36 45.38
N ASP A 493 -4.45 5.60 45.50
CA ASP A 493 -5.81 6.01 45.11
C ASP A 493 -5.97 6.29 43.60
N ILE A 494 -4.87 6.45 42.87
CA ILE A 494 -4.84 6.64 41.41
C ILE A 494 -4.29 5.37 40.79
N ILE A 495 -5.05 4.27 40.88
CA ILE A 495 -4.76 3.07 40.09
C ILE A 495 -4.61 3.53 38.63
N PRO A 496 -3.53 3.19 37.90
CA PRO A 496 -3.47 3.39 36.46
C PRO A 496 -4.68 2.67 35.88
N SER A 497 -5.71 3.45 35.55
CA SER A 497 -7.07 2.91 35.51
C SER A 497 -7.09 1.79 34.48
N GLN A 498 -7.91 0.76 34.72
CA GLN A 498 -8.07 -0.32 33.75
C GLN A 498 -8.40 0.24 32.34
N ASP A 499 -8.93 1.46 32.27
CA ASP A 499 -9.23 2.23 31.05
C ASP A 499 -8.00 2.56 30.18
N VAL A 500 -6.84 2.91 30.75
CA VAL A 500 -5.62 3.22 29.96
C VAL A 500 -5.15 1.98 29.17
N ARG A 501 -5.38 0.79 29.73
CA ARG A 501 -5.05 -0.49 29.08
C ARG A 501 -6.04 -0.84 27.95
N HIS A 502 -7.23 -0.27 27.95
CA HIS A 502 -8.37 -0.66 27.10
C HIS A 502 -8.75 0.37 26.03
N ILE A 503 -7.85 1.30 25.68
CA ILE A 503 -8.10 2.23 24.57
C ILE A 503 -8.31 1.41 23.27
N PRO A 504 -9.50 1.49 22.64
CA PRO A 504 -9.81 0.74 21.41
C PRO A 504 -8.99 1.29 20.23
N GLU A 505 -8.86 0.51 19.16
CA GLU A 505 -8.26 1.00 17.91
C GLU A 505 -9.03 2.23 17.40
N ILE A 506 -8.33 3.35 17.21
CA ILE A 506 -8.93 4.61 16.77
C ILE A 506 -8.85 4.72 15.24
N SER A 507 -10.00 4.80 14.56
CA SER A 507 -10.07 5.06 13.11
C SER A 507 -10.25 6.55 12.83
N ILE A 508 -9.34 7.17 12.09
CA ILE A 508 -9.37 8.63 11.77
C ILE A 508 -9.89 8.82 10.33
N ASN A 509 -11.09 9.39 10.18
CA ASN A 509 -11.66 9.80 8.90
C ASN A 509 -11.43 11.31 8.65
N PRO A 510 -10.83 11.74 7.51
CA PRO A 510 -10.64 13.18 7.25
C PRO A 510 -11.90 13.88 6.72
N VAL A 511 -12.24 15.00 7.36
CA VAL A 511 -13.33 15.95 7.05
C VAL A 511 -13.12 16.61 5.67
N SER A 512 -14.14 16.55 4.80
CA SER A 512 -14.10 17.07 3.42
C SER A 512 -14.84 18.40 3.21
N SER A 513 -15.13 19.18 4.26
CA SER A 513 -16.15 20.23 4.17
C SER A 513 -15.68 21.62 3.74
N TYR A 514 -14.39 21.86 3.50
CA TYR A 514 -13.90 23.23 3.24
C TYR A 514 -13.52 23.55 1.78
N PHE A 515 -13.17 22.55 0.95
CA PHE A 515 -12.70 22.80 -0.43
C PHE A 515 -13.78 23.01 -1.48
N LYS A 516 -15.05 22.82 -1.12
CA LYS A 516 -16.16 23.18 -2.01
C LYS A 516 -16.21 24.69 -2.27
N LYS A 517 -15.72 25.52 -1.35
CA LYS A 517 -15.78 26.99 -1.50
C LYS A 517 -14.74 27.58 -2.46
N ILE A 518 -13.63 26.90 -2.72
CA ILE A 518 -12.58 27.39 -3.64
C ILE A 518 -12.88 26.96 -5.08
N SER A 519 -13.52 25.80 -5.30
CA SER A 519 -14.04 25.43 -6.63
C SER A 519 -15.20 26.32 -7.06
N ASP A 520 -16.05 26.71 -6.12
CA ASP A 520 -17.27 27.47 -6.41
C ASP A 520 -16.97 28.97 -6.65
N ALA A 521 -15.82 29.48 -6.19
CA ALA A 521 -15.37 30.85 -6.44
C ALA A 521 -14.91 31.10 -7.90
N LYS A 522 -14.62 30.04 -8.68
CA LYS A 522 -14.28 30.16 -10.12
C LYS A 522 -15.49 30.15 -11.05
N GLN A 523 -16.70 29.88 -10.56
CA GLN A 523 -17.91 29.83 -11.39
C GLN A 523 -18.71 31.14 -11.43
N LEU A 524 -18.35 32.16 -10.63
CA LEU A 524 -19.13 33.40 -10.53
C LEU A 524 -18.65 34.55 -11.43
N ASP A 525 -17.52 34.40 -12.14
CA ASP A 525 -16.98 35.46 -13.03
C ASP A 525 -17.15 35.18 -14.54
N SER A 526 -17.72 34.03 -14.95
CA SER A 526 -17.84 33.68 -16.39
C SER A 526 -19.24 33.79 -16.99
N GLU A 527 -20.27 34.20 -16.24
CA GLU A 527 -21.63 34.38 -16.78
C GLU A 527 -21.91 35.81 -17.26
N LYS A 528 -21.05 36.40 -18.11
CA LYS A 528 -21.39 37.58 -18.93
C LYS A 528 -20.54 37.68 -20.20
N SER A 529 -20.82 36.82 -21.19
CA SER A 529 -20.78 37.16 -22.62
C SER A 529 -21.07 35.91 -23.46
N GLU A 530 -22.29 35.81 -23.97
CA GLU A 530 -22.62 34.91 -25.08
C GLU A 530 -22.29 35.56 -26.43
N ASP A 531 -22.04 34.67 -27.41
CA ASP A 531 -22.11 34.81 -28.86
C ASP A 531 -20.94 35.47 -29.63
N GLN A 532 -20.10 34.64 -30.26
CA GLN A 532 -20.08 34.44 -31.73
C GLN A 532 -18.97 33.46 -32.20
N GLU A 533 -19.41 32.49 -33.00
CA GLU A 533 -18.77 31.78 -34.14
C GLU A 533 -17.28 31.34 -34.18
N ASN A 534 -17.14 30.03 -34.44
CA ASN A 534 -16.31 29.32 -35.43
C ASN A 534 -14.79 29.09 -35.27
N ASP A 535 -14.48 27.80 -35.42
CA ASP A 535 -13.34 27.13 -36.06
C ASP A 535 -11.93 27.08 -35.44
N VAL A 536 -11.60 25.83 -35.04
CA VAL A 536 -10.39 25.04 -35.31
C VAL A 536 -9.02 25.68 -35.04
N PHE A 537 -8.28 25.13 -34.07
CA PHE A 537 -6.92 24.63 -34.29
C PHE A 537 -6.59 23.50 -33.29
N ALA A 538 -6.54 22.28 -33.81
CA ALA A 538 -5.81 21.17 -33.22
C ALA A 538 -4.47 21.05 -33.97
N VAL A 539 -3.35 21.03 -33.26
CA VAL A 539 -2.03 20.68 -33.83
C VAL A 539 -1.28 19.77 -32.83
N PRO A 540 -0.52 18.77 -33.34
CA PRO A 540 -0.35 17.45 -32.73
C PRO A 540 1.06 17.24 -32.16
N MET A 541 1.31 16.08 -31.53
CA MET A 541 2.67 15.60 -31.33
C MET A 541 2.82 14.12 -31.75
N SER A 542 3.97 13.90 -32.36
CA SER A 542 4.36 12.93 -33.37
C SER A 542 5.06 11.69 -32.84
N ASP A 543 5.04 10.65 -33.66
CA ASP A 543 5.89 9.46 -33.60
C ASP A 543 7.39 9.81 -33.75
N HIS A 544 8.26 9.04 -33.09
CA HIS A 544 9.59 8.75 -33.61
C HIS A 544 10.01 7.30 -33.30
N GLU A 545 9.84 6.50 -34.36
CA GLU A 545 10.58 5.37 -34.91
C GLU A 545 11.58 4.52 -34.08
N GLU A 546 11.33 3.21 -34.20
CA GLU A 546 12.25 2.08 -34.08
C GLU A 546 13.29 2.05 -35.22
N SER A 547 14.54 1.76 -34.88
CA SER A 547 15.62 1.47 -35.83
C SER A 547 15.60 -0.01 -36.25
N THR A 548 15.54 -0.21 -37.57
CA THR A 548 15.47 -1.45 -38.36
C THR A 548 16.62 -2.47 -38.15
N ARG A 549 16.34 -3.78 -38.32
CA ARG A 549 16.95 -4.70 -39.34
C ARG A 549 16.59 -6.20 -39.14
N PRO A 550 16.76 -7.10 -40.16
CA PRO A 550 15.65 -7.87 -40.70
C PRO A 550 15.70 -9.42 -40.52
N THR A 551 14.51 -10.01 -40.65
CA THR A 551 14.14 -11.31 -41.25
C THR A 551 15.11 -12.51 -41.23
N LYS A 552 14.59 -13.68 -40.79
CA LYS A 552 14.77 -14.97 -41.49
C LYS A 552 13.62 -15.96 -41.15
N LYS A 553 12.86 -16.32 -42.20
CA LYS A 553 12.00 -17.52 -42.35
C LYS A 553 12.79 -18.81 -42.04
N PRO A 554 12.19 -19.99 -41.71
CA PRO A 554 11.26 -20.66 -42.64
C PRO A 554 10.21 -21.70 -42.11
N LYS A 555 9.21 -21.92 -43.00
CA LYS A 555 8.61 -23.18 -43.50
C LYS A 555 7.75 -24.12 -42.62
N LYS A 556 6.59 -24.40 -43.24
CA LYS A 556 5.52 -25.41 -43.05
C LYS A 556 5.94 -26.89 -43.16
N SER A 557 5.17 -27.77 -42.50
CA SER A 557 4.63 -29.07 -42.97
C SER A 557 3.58 -29.55 -41.93
N LYS A 558 2.25 -29.61 -42.15
CA LYS A 558 1.37 -30.46 -42.99
C LYS A 558 1.41 -31.97 -42.70
N GLY A 559 0.21 -32.50 -42.43
CA GLY A 559 -0.22 -33.91 -42.47
C GLY A 559 -0.81 -34.34 -41.12
N SER A 560 -2.01 -34.91 -40.93
CA SER A 560 -3.20 -35.29 -41.73
C SER A 560 -3.90 -36.42 -40.94
N GLU A 561 -5.23 -36.37 -40.77
CA GLU A 561 -6.18 -37.53 -40.74
C GLU A 561 -6.01 -38.64 -39.65
N GLN A 562 -7.01 -39.31 -39.08
CA GLN A 562 -8.39 -39.65 -39.45
C GLN A 562 -9.15 -40.18 -38.18
N GLN A 563 -10.48 -40.01 -38.16
CA GLN A 563 -11.52 -40.68 -37.34
C GLN A 563 -11.74 -42.17 -37.78
N PRO A 564 -12.79 -42.96 -37.38
CA PRO A 564 -13.95 -42.80 -36.46
C PRO A 564 -14.17 -44.04 -35.53
N SER A 565 -15.16 -44.17 -34.63
CA SER A 565 -16.58 -44.60 -34.83
C SER A 565 -17.13 -45.13 -33.47
N GLU A 566 -18.31 -44.67 -32.98
CA GLU A 566 -19.62 -45.39 -32.89
C GLU A 566 -19.67 -46.62 -31.93
N GLU A 567 -20.70 -47.00 -31.17
CA GLU A 567 -22.09 -46.56 -30.93
C GLU A 567 -22.69 -47.34 -29.72
N LYS A 568 -23.68 -46.70 -29.06
CA LYS A 568 -24.96 -47.21 -28.48
C LYS A 568 -25.05 -48.30 -27.39
N GLY A 569 -25.94 -48.01 -26.43
CA GLY A 569 -26.78 -48.98 -25.71
C GLY A 569 -27.77 -48.34 -24.71
N LYS A 570 -29.07 -48.28 -25.06
CA LYS A 570 -30.22 -47.81 -24.24
C LYS A 570 -30.71 -48.89 -23.25
N GLN A 571 -31.41 -48.51 -22.16
CA GLN A 571 -32.85 -48.82 -21.91
C GLN A 571 -33.41 -48.44 -20.52
N LYS A 572 -34.60 -47.78 -20.56
CA LYS A 572 -35.88 -47.89 -19.78
C LYS A 572 -35.88 -47.89 -18.24
N GLU A 573 -36.50 -46.89 -17.56
CA GLU A 573 -37.93 -46.65 -17.24
C GLU A 573 -38.58 -47.62 -16.24
N ILE A 574 -39.18 -47.09 -15.15
CA ILE A 574 -40.52 -47.42 -14.59
C ILE A 574 -40.91 -46.37 -13.53
N GLU A 575 -42.17 -45.98 -13.58
CA GLU A 575 -42.90 -44.94 -12.83
C GLU A 575 -43.94 -45.59 -11.89
N VAL A 576 -44.25 -45.01 -10.73
CA VAL A 576 -45.47 -45.34 -9.93
C VAL A 576 -46.03 -44.08 -9.21
N LYS A 577 -47.37 -43.97 -9.22
CA LYS A 577 -48.27 -42.84 -8.88
C LYS A 577 -48.71 -42.71 -7.39
N GLU A 578 -48.90 -41.44 -6.95
CA GLU A 578 -50.01 -40.73 -6.21
C GLU A 578 -51.11 -41.48 -5.39
N PRO A 579 -51.89 -40.88 -4.42
CA PRO A 579 -52.55 -39.53 -4.52
C PRO A 579 -52.96 -38.70 -3.24
N ALA A 580 -53.29 -37.41 -3.50
CA ALA A 580 -54.36 -36.49 -3.00
C ALA A 580 -54.67 -36.21 -1.49
N ASP A 581 -54.77 -34.93 -1.07
CA ASP A 581 -56.05 -34.16 -0.96
C ASP A 581 -55.92 -32.66 -0.51
N LYS A 582 -56.78 -31.81 -1.13
CA LYS A 582 -57.44 -30.49 -0.82
C LYS A 582 -56.85 -29.31 0.01
N LYS A 583 -56.98 -28.11 -0.59
CA LYS A 583 -56.93 -26.68 -0.09
C LYS A 583 -58.00 -26.35 0.99
N PRO A 584 -57.97 -25.25 1.82
CA PRO A 584 -57.72 -23.84 1.42
C PRO A 584 -57.12 -22.80 2.44
N ALA A 585 -56.70 -21.64 1.88
CA ALA A 585 -56.69 -20.24 2.36
C ALA A 585 -56.24 -19.77 3.79
N THR A 586 -55.30 -18.81 3.75
CA THR A 586 -55.12 -17.56 4.56
C THR A 586 -54.89 -17.59 6.09
N ARG A 587 -53.63 -17.36 6.53
CA ARG A 587 -53.17 -16.18 7.33
C ARG A 587 -51.73 -16.36 7.85
N LYS A 588 -50.98 -15.26 7.80
CA LYS A 588 -49.64 -14.92 8.37
C LYS A 588 -49.03 -15.86 9.43
N ALA A 589 -47.78 -16.27 9.20
CA ALA A 589 -46.78 -16.62 10.22
C ALA A 589 -45.39 -16.21 9.69
N SER A 590 -44.79 -15.17 10.25
CA SER A 590 -43.66 -15.22 11.20
C SER A 590 -42.30 -15.30 10.50
N LYS A 591 -41.57 -14.18 10.58
CA LYS A 591 -40.16 -14.04 10.24
C LYS A 591 -39.34 -15.11 10.97
N THR A 592 -38.78 -16.06 10.24
CA THR A 592 -37.60 -16.82 10.65
C THR A 592 -36.41 -16.17 9.94
N LYS A 593 -35.50 -15.60 10.73
CA LYS A 593 -34.19 -15.12 10.27
C LYS A 593 -33.47 -16.30 9.59
N LYS A 594 -33.13 -16.13 8.31
CA LYS A 594 -32.03 -16.85 7.67
C LYS A 594 -30.80 -15.99 7.86
N ASP A 595 -29.81 -16.55 8.53
CA ASP A 595 -28.50 -15.97 8.72
C ASP A 595 -27.84 -15.82 7.35
N ASN A 596 -27.72 -14.57 6.90
CA ASN A 596 -26.84 -14.20 5.79
C ASN A 596 -25.45 -14.00 6.40
N GLU A 597 -24.61 -15.02 6.35
CA GLU A 597 -23.17 -14.83 6.50
C GLU A 597 -22.64 -14.15 5.25
N GLU A 598 -22.46 -12.83 5.32
CA GLU A 598 -21.64 -12.10 4.36
C GLU A 598 -20.17 -12.54 4.52
N PRO A 599 -19.41 -12.72 3.42
CA PRO A 599 -17.99 -12.98 3.52
C PRO A 599 -17.29 -11.76 4.17
N THR A 600 -16.68 -11.99 5.33
CA THR A 600 -16.04 -10.95 6.14
C THR A 600 -14.65 -10.63 5.60
N VAL A 601 -14.49 -9.43 5.02
CA VAL A 601 -13.18 -8.87 4.69
C VAL A 601 -12.54 -8.29 5.96
N THR A 602 -11.65 -9.04 6.60
CA THR A 602 -10.89 -8.56 7.77
C THR A 602 -9.65 -7.75 7.38
N SER A 603 -9.80 -6.67 6.61
CA SER A 603 -8.69 -5.73 6.36
C SER A 603 -9.17 -4.28 6.17
N ASN A 604 -8.73 -3.38 7.05
CA ASN A 604 -8.93 -1.92 6.93
C ASN A 604 -7.99 -1.29 5.88
N THR A 605 -7.82 -1.92 4.70
CA THR A 605 -7.05 -1.34 3.59
C THR A 605 -7.99 -0.71 2.56
N ILE A 606 -7.70 0.54 2.16
CA ILE A 606 -8.48 1.22 1.12
C ILE A 606 -8.20 0.51 -0.22
N PRO A 607 -9.23 0.04 -0.95
CA PRO A 607 -9.08 -0.63 -2.23
C PRO A 607 -8.28 0.22 -3.23
N ASN A 608 -7.17 -0.31 -3.75
CA ASN A 608 -6.36 0.36 -4.77
C ASN A 608 -5.94 -0.63 -5.87
N ASN A 609 -5.55 -0.14 -7.05
CA ASN A 609 -5.15 -1.01 -8.16
C ASN A 609 -3.65 -1.41 -8.10
N THR A 610 -3.02 -1.45 -6.93
CA THR A 610 -1.58 -1.74 -6.82
C THR A 610 -1.24 -3.11 -6.22
N THR A 611 -2.02 -3.65 -5.28
CA THR A 611 -1.71 -4.94 -4.63
C THR A 611 -2.96 -5.68 -4.14
N MET A 612 -3.05 -6.99 -4.42
CA MET A 612 -4.08 -7.90 -3.89
C MET A 612 -4.03 -8.07 -2.38
N PRO A 613 -5.20 -8.29 -1.71
CA PRO A 613 -5.21 -8.81 -0.36
C PRO A 613 -4.41 -10.12 -0.28
N LYS A 614 -3.68 -10.30 0.81
CA LYS A 614 -2.82 -11.47 1.01
C LYS A 614 -3.59 -12.71 1.45
N GLN A 615 -4.83 -12.55 1.91
CA GLN A 615 -5.76 -13.63 2.23
C GLN A 615 -7.08 -13.32 1.55
N LEU A 616 -7.47 -14.22 0.65
CA LEU A 616 -8.79 -14.25 0.04
C LEU A 616 -9.44 -15.54 0.51
N VAL A 617 -10.62 -15.42 1.11
CA VAL A 617 -11.43 -16.54 1.53
C VAL A 617 -12.78 -16.36 0.86
N PHE A 618 -13.14 -17.31 0.01
CA PHE A 618 -14.43 -17.33 -0.66
C PHE A 618 -15.24 -18.54 -0.18
N PRO A 619 -16.58 -18.48 -0.25
CA PRO A 619 -17.41 -19.62 0.04
C PRO A 619 -16.99 -20.85 -0.78
N ALA A 620 -17.00 -22.01 -0.12
CA ALA A 620 -16.75 -23.27 -0.81
C ALA A 620 -17.83 -23.50 -1.88
N LYS A 621 -17.39 -23.98 -3.05
CA LYS A 621 -18.30 -24.31 -4.15
C LYS A 621 -19.28 -25.42 -3.70
N PRO A 622 -20.61 -25.23 -3.80
CA PRO A 622 -21.57 -26.27 -3.48
C PRO A 622 -21.41 -27.51 -4.37
N GLU A 623 -21.70 -28.69 -3.82
CA GLU A 623 -21.67 -29.93 -4.59
C GLU A 623 -22.69 -29.90 -5.74
N GLY A 624 -22.34 -30.50 -6.89
CA GLY A 624 -23.19 -30.49 -8.09
C GLY A 624 -23.29 -29.13 -8.79
N THR A 625 -22.31 -28.24 -8.55
CA THR A 625 -22.21 -26.96 -9.26
C THR A 625 -20.87 -26.80 -9.98
N VAL A 626 -20.89 -26.00 -11.04
CA VAL A 626 -19.73 -25.57 -11.82
C VAL A 626 -19.51 -24.09 -11.61
N LYS A 627 -18.27 -23.72 -11.28
CA LYS A 627 -17.82 -22.34 -11.06
C LYS A 627 -17.10 -21.80 -12.29
N PHE A 628 -17.70 -20.80 -12.92
CA PHE A 628 -17.12 -20.04 -14.01
C PHE A 628 -16.59 -18.70 -13.49
N VAL A 629 -15.40 -18.32 -13.95
CA VAL A 629 -14.78 -17.05 -13.62
C VAL A 629 -14.35 -16.34 -14.88
N SER A 630 -14.61 -15.04 -14.94
CA SER A 630 -14.08 -14.14 -15.97
C SER A 630 -13.32 -13.00 -15.31
N TRP A 631 -12.12 -12.68 -15.82
CA TRP A 631 -11.34 -11.56 -15.32
C TRP A 631 -10.46 -10.92 -16.40
N ASN A 632 -10.70 -9.64 -16.70
CA ASN A 632 -9.75 -8.84 -17.47
C ASN A 632 -8.53 -8.54 -16.58
N VAL A 633 -7.36 -9.10 -16.92
CA VAL A 633 -6.14 -9.01 -16.10
C VAL A 633 -5.24 -7.83 -16.46
N SER A 634 -5.61 -7.04 -17.47
CA SER A 634 -4.88 -5.84 -17.92
C SER A 634 -3.36 -6.05 -18.08
N GLY A 635 -2.97 -7.24 -18.51
CA GLY A 635 -1.61 -7.71 -18.66
C GLY A 635 -1.25 -8.82 -17.67
N LEU A 636 -1.25 -10.07 -18.14
CA LEU A 636 -1.07 -11.25 -17.31
C LEU A 636 0.27 -11.24 -16.54
N LYS A 637 1.37 -10.84 -17.19
CA LYS A 637 2.69 -10.74 -16.53
C LYS A 637 2.71 -9.76 -15.35
N ALA A 638 1.95 -8.66 -15.45
CA ALA A 638 1.84 -7.69 -14.36
C ALA A 638 0.93 -8.22 -13.25
N SER A 639 -0.22 -8.81 -13.63
CA SER A 639 -1.18 -9.40 -12.71
C SER A 639 -0.57 -10.52 -11.85
N LEU A 640 0.25 -11.40 -12.44
CA LEU A 640 1.00 -12.45 -11.71
C LEU A 640 1.88 -11.89 -10.59
N LYS A 641 2.60 -10.80 -10.85
CA LYS A 641 3.45 -10.13 -9.85
C LYS A 641 2.65 -9.49 -8.71
N LYS A 642 1.37 -9.20 -8.96
CA LYS A 642 0.46 -8.54 -8.03
C LYS A 642 -0.45 -9.52 -7.27
N GLY A 643 -0.24 -10.82 -7.39
CA GLY A 643 -0.92 -11.83 -6.59
C GLY A 643 -2.05 -12.59 -7.28
N PHE A 644 -2.18 -12.54 -8.62
CA PHE A 644 -3.18 -13.29 -9.38
C PHE A 644 -3.28 -14.78 -8.99
N LYS A 645 -2.15 -15.47 -8.79
CA LYS A 645 -2.15 -16.90 -8.44
C LYS A 645 -2.85 -17.18 -7.11
N PHE A 646 -2.77 -16.27 -6.14
CA PHE A 646 -3.44 -16.43 -4.85
C PHE A 646 -4.97 -16.40 -5.01
N TYR A 647 -5.49 -15.57 -5.92
CA TYR A 647 -6.91 -15.57 -6.25
C TYR A 647 -7.35 -16.91 -6.87
N VAL A 648 -6.61 -17.41 -7.87
CA VAL A 648 -6.96 -18.68 -8.52
C VAL A 648 -6.96 -19.84 -7.52
N GLN A 649 -6.03 -19.85 -6.57
CA GLN A 649 -5.98 -20.84 -5.49
C GLN A 649 -7.15 -20.72 -4.51
N ALA A 650 -7.53 -19.48 -4.15
CA ALA A 650 -8.61 -19.23 -3.20
C ALA A 650 -10.01 -19.49 -3.80
N GLU A 651 -10.23 -19.06 -5.05
CA GLU A 651 -11.53 -19.19 -5.72
C GLU A 651 -11.73 -20.61 -6.29
N ASP A 652 -10.64 -21.27 -6.71
CA ASP A 652 -10.59 -22.60 -7.31
C ASP A 652 -11.63 -22.84 -8.44
N PRO A 653 -11.69 -21.97 -9.48
CA PRO A 653 -12.69 -22.07 -10.54
C PRO A 653 -12.60 -23.39 -11.33
N ASP A 654 -13.72 -23.86 -11.86
CA ASP A 654 -13.71 -24.99 -12.81
C ASP A 654 -13.32 -24.51 -14.21
N ILE A 655 -13.82 -23.33 -14.59
CA ILE A 655 -13.51 -22.65 -15.86
C ILE A 655 -13.10 -21.21 -15.55
N LEU A 656 -11.91 -20.82 -15.99
CA LEU A 656 -11.31 -19.50 -15.78
C LEU A 656 -10.98 -18.85 -17.12
N CYS A 657 -11.60 -17.73 -17.44
CA CYS A 657 -11.29 -16.92 -18.60
C CYS A 657 -10.56 -15.63 -18.22
N LEU A 658 -9.47 -15.33 -18.93
CA LEU A 658 -8.69 -14.11 -18.76
C LEU A 658 -8.71 -13.27 -20.04
N GLN A 659 -9.04 -11.98 -19.91
CA GLN A 659 -8.94 -11.00 -21.00
C GLN A 659 -7.74 -10.07 -20.81
N GLU A 660 -7.32 -9.39 -21.89
CA GLU A 660 -6.11 -8.58 -21.95
C GLU A 660 -4.86 -9.26 -21.39
N THR A 661 -4.58 -10.47 -21.85
CA THR A 661 -3.38 -11.20 -21.40
C THR A 661 -2.09 -10.45 -21.77
N LYS A 662 -2.08 -9.70 -22.88
CA LYS A 662 -0.96 -8.90 -23.43
C LYS A 662 0.32 -9.71 -23.61
N ILE A 663 0.15 -11.00 -23.93
CA ILE A 663 1.23 -11.90 -24.30
C ILE A 663 0.97 -12.44 -25.71
N ASN A 664 2.02 -12.93 -26.37
CA ASN A 664 1.94 -13.47 -27.73
C ASN A 664 2.34 -14.95 -27.79
N GLU A 665 2.57 -15.57 -26.64
CA GLU A 665 2.92 -16.98 -26.48
C GLU A 665 2.28 -17.54 -25.20
N PRO A 666 1.92 -18.84 -25.15
CA PRO A 666 1.35 -19.46 -23.96
C PRO A 666 2.29 -19.39 -22.75
N MET A 667 1.73 -19.25 -21.55
CA MET A 667 2.45 -19.39 -20.29
C MET A 667 1.90 -20.57 -19.49
N TYR A 668 2.77 -21.50 -19.08
CA TYR A 668 2.34 -22.79 -18.52
C TYR A 668 2.22 -22.81 -16.99
N ASP A 669 2.87 -21.88 -16.29
CA ASP A 669 2.83 -21.78 -14.82
C ASP A 669 1.89 -20.64 -14.37
N ILE A 670 0.63 -20.72 -14.80
CA ILE A 670 -0.44 -19.76 -14.45
C ILE A 670 -1.46 -20.39 -13.50
N VAL A 671 -1.82 -21.63 -13.81
CA VAL A 671 -2.76 -22.48 -13.08
C VAL A 671 -2.12 -23.84 -12.83
N ASP A 672 -2.67 -24.63 -11.92
CA ASP A 672 -2.23 -26.00 -11.69
C ASP A 672 -2.47 -26.86 -12.94
N GLY A 673 -1.38 -27.30 -13.57
CA GLY A 673 -1.44 -28.01 -14.83
C GLY A 673 -2.05 -29.40 -14.76
N GLU A 674 -2.13 -30.00 -13.56
CA GLU A 674 -2.78 -31.30 -13.34
C GLU A 674 -4.31 -31.13 -13.20
N LYS A 675 -4.74 -30.01 -12.61
CA LYS A 675 -6.16 -29.67 -12.46
C LYS A 675 -6.77 -29.16 -13.77
N TYR A 676 -6.13 -28.17 -14.40
CA TYR A 676 -6.68 -27.49 -15.58
C TYR A 676 -6.13 -28.12 -16.86
N LYS A 677 -6.80 -29.18 -17.33
CA LYS A 677 -6.37 -29.98 -18.49
C LYS A 677 -6.46 -29.21 -19.80
N CYS A 678 -7.52 -28.43 -19.99
CA CYS A 678 -7.71 -27.60 -21.16
C CYS A 678 -7.16 -26.19 -20.89
N ARG A 679 -6.19 -25.73 -21.69
CA ARG A 679 -5.51 -24.43 -21.53
C ARG A 679 -5.33 -23.76 -22.88
N GLU A 680 -6.27 -22.91 -23.25
CA GLU A 680 -6.34 -22.31 -24.59
C GLU A 680 -6.00 -20.83 -24.58
N TRP A 681 -5.40 -20.38 -25.67
CA TRP A 681 -4.89 -19.02 -25.83
C TRP A 681 -5.29 -18.44 -27.18
N GLY A 682 -5.72 -17.19 -27.17
CA GLY A 682 -5.93 -16.37 -28.34
C GLY A 682 -4.99 -15.17 -28.27
N PHE A 683 -4.22 -14.94 -29.34
CA PHE A 683 -3.23 -13.87 -29.42
C PHE A 683 -3.64 -12.81 -30.44
N GLU A 684 -3.28 -11.56 -30.16
CA GLU A 684 -3.33 -10.46 -31.12
C GLU A 684 -2.00 -10.35 -31.87
N ASP A 685 -2.05 -9.84 -33.10
CA ASP A 685 -0.85 -9.61 -33.93
C ASP A 685 0.05 -8.51 -33.34
N LYS A 686 -0.58 -7.49 -32.71
CA LYS A 686 0.14 -6.41 -32.04
C LYS A 686 0.72 -6.91 -30.72
N LYS A 687 2.05 -6.86 -30.58
CA LYS A 687 2.74 -7.26 -29.34
C LYS A 687 2.27 -6.43 -28.14
N GLY A 688 2.04 -7.10 -27.01
CA GLY A 688 1.64 -6.46 -25.76
C GLY A 688 0.24 -5.85 -25.77
N TYR A 689 -0.62 -6.24 -26.72
CA TYR A 689 -1.98 -5.72 -26.89
C TYR A 689 -3.01 -6.86 -26.85
N GLY A 690 -4.19 -6.61 -26.28
CA GLY A 690 -5.30 -7.55 -26.18
C GLY A 690 -4.91 -8.96 -25.70
N GLY A 691 -5.45 -9.99 -26.34
CA GLY A 691 -5.21 -11.39 -26.02
C GLY A 691 -6.21 -11.94 -25.00
N ILE A 692 -6.54 -13.22 -25.15
CA ILE A 692 -7.49 -13.96 -24.30
C ILE A 692 -6.91 -15.33 -23.93
N ALA A 693 -7.27 -15.84 -22.76
CA ALA A 693 -6.98 -17.20 -22.35
C ALA A 693 -8.19 -17.84 -21.68
N ILE A 694 -8.32 -19.15 -21.80
CA ILE A 694 -9.31 -19.92 -21.03
C ILE A 694 -8.68 -21.21 -20.51
N PHE A 695 -8.88 -21.46 -19.22
CA PHE A 695 -8.43 -22.64 -18.51
C PHE A 695 -9.64 -23.40 -18.00
N SER A 696 -9.68 -24.71 -18.23
CA SER A 696 -10.78 -25.56 -17.76
C SER A 696 -10.26 -26.83 -17.13
N LYS A 697 -10.83 -27.18 -15.97
CA LYS A 697 -10.65 -28.50 -15.34
C LYS A 697 -11.38 -29.60 -16.10
N ILE A 698 -12.43 -29.22 -16.83
CA ILE A 698 -13.33 -30.09 -17.58
C ILE A 698 -12.91 -30.05 -19.05
N GLU A 699 -12.77 -31.20 -19.69
CA GLU A 699 -12.38 -31.25 -21.10
C GLU A 699 -13.60 -30.91 -21.97
N PRO A 700 -13.52 -29.89 -22.84
CA PRO A 700 -14.62 -29.53 -23.73
C PRO A 700 -14.72 -30.52 -24.90
N ILE A 701 -15.92 -30.65 -25.46
CA ILE A 701 -16.20 -31.41 -26.69
C ILE A 701 -15.49 -30.77 -27.89
N SER A 702 -15.57 -29.45 -28.00
CA SER A 702 -15.00 -28.71 -29.11
C SER A 702 -14.54 -27.31 -28.69
N LYS A 703 -13.65 -26.73 -29.50
CA LYS A 703 -12.98 -25.45 -29.25
C LYS A 703 -13.03 -24.62 -30.53
N THR A 704 -13.56 -23.40 -30.46
CA THR A 704 -13.63 -22.46 -31.58
C THR A 704 -12.88 -21.18 -31.22
N TYR A 705 -11.98 -20.74 -32.10
CA TYR A 705 -11.21 -19.50 -31.92
C TYR A 705 -11.67 -18.45 -32.93
N GLY A 706 -11.87 -17.23 -32.45
CA GLY A 706 -12.44 -16.15 -33.27
C GLY A 706 -13.96 -16.22 -33.35
N LEU A 707 -14.55 -15.18 -33.93
CA LEU A 707 -15.97 -14.95 -34.12
C LEU A 707 -16.33 -15.36 -35.56
N PRO A 708 -16.91 -16.56 -35.80
CA PRO A 708 -17.11 -17.10 -37.14
C PRO A 708 -18.01 -16.25 -38.05
N THR A 709 -18.96 -15.54 -37.43
CA THR A 709 -19.91 -14.66 -38.11
C THR A 709 -19.33 -13.28 -38.44
N HIS A 710 -18.14 -12.94 -37.95
CA HIS A 710 -17.47 -11.69 -38.25
C HIS A 710 -17.00 -11.68 -39.72
N PRO A 711 -17.04 -10.54 -40.44
CA PRO A 711 -16.55 -10.48 -41.83
C PRO A 711 -15.08 -10.89 -41.99
N LYS A 712 -14.30 -10.75 -40.91
CA LYS A 712 -12.89 -11.16 -40.82
C LYS A 712 -12.68 -12.00 -39.56
N PRO A 713 -12.98 -13.31 -39.56
CA PRO A 713 -12.88 -14.13 -38.35
C PRO A 713 -11.45 -14.26 -37.81
N ASP A 714 -10.43 -14.29 -38.68
CA ASP A 714 -9.05 -14.50 -38.28
C ASP A 714 -8.50 -13.43 -37.33
N ILE A 715 -8.85 -12.15 -37.54
CA ILE A 715 -8.39 -11.04 -36.69
C ILE A 715 -9.08 -11.01 -35.31
N THR A 716 -10.09 -11.85 -35.10
CA THR A 716 -10.84 -11.93 -33.84
C THR A 716 -10.34 -13.04 -32.92
N LYS A 717 -9.41 -13.89 -33.38
CA LYS A 717 -8.87 -15.03 -32.61
C LYS A 717 -8.20 -14.61 -31.29
N GLY A 718 -7.67 -13.38 -31.23
CA GLY A 718 -7.11 -12.79 -30.01
C GLY A 718 -8.15 -12.28 -29.00
N ARG A 719 -9.43 -12.41 -29.29
CA ARG A 719 -10.53 -11.78 -28.56
C ARG A 719 -11.64 -12.71 -28.12
N ILE A 720 -11.77 -13.89 -28.71
CA ILE A 720 -12.86 -14.80 -28.38
C ILE A 720 -12.44 -16.26 -28.52
N ILE A 721 -12.79 -17.06 -27.52
CA ILE A 721 -12.68 -18.52 -27.52
C ILE A 721 -14.02 -19.09 -27.05
N THR A 722 -14.58 -20.01 -27.82
CA THR A 722 -15.79 -20.76 -27.43
C THR A 722 -15.42 -22.18 -27.08
N LEU A 723 -15.81 -22.63 -25.89
CA LEU A 723 -15.75 -24.03 -25.48
C LEU A 723 -17.14 -24.63 -25.55
N GLU A 724 -17.26 -25.79 -26.19
CA GLU A 724 -18.48 -26.58 -26.18
C GLU A 724 -18.41 -27.65 -25.09
N PHE A 725 -19.43 -27.70 -24.24
CA PHE A 725 -19.64 -28.78 -23.27
C PHE A 725 -20.91 -29.57 -23.63
N PRO A 726 -21.17 -30.71 -22.96
CA PRO A 726 -22.37 -31.50 -23.22
C PRO A 726 -23.67 -30.70 -23.10
N THR A 727 -23.79 -29.86 -22.07
CA THR A 727 -25.03 -29.15 -21.75
C THR A 727 -25.07 -27.69 -22.20
N LEU A 728 -23.93 -27.06 -22.52
CA LEU A 728 -23.86 -25.64 -22.87
C LEU A 728 -22.63 -25.26 -23.71
N TYR A 729 -22.64 -24.04 -24.25
CA TYR A 729 -21.45 -23.36 -24.76
C TYR A 729 -20.98 -22.28 -23.78
N TYR A 730 -19.66 -22.21 -23.54
CA TYR A 730 -19.04 -21.10 -22.82
C TYR A 730 -18.24 -20.23 -23.80
N VAL A 731 -18.72 -19.00 -24.02
CA VAL A 731 -18.15 -18.03 -24.94
C VAL A 731 -17.37 -16.98 -24.15
N ALA A 732 -16.06 -17.19 -24.07
CA ALA A 732 -15.10 -16.28 -23.45
C ALA A 732 -14.75 -15.14 -24.42
N CYS A 733 -14.92 -13.88 -24.03
CA CYS A 733 -14.83 -12.74 -24.95
C CYS A 733 -14.07 -11.52 -24.36
N TYR A 734 -13.34 -10.81 -25.22
CA TYR A 734 -12.76 -9.48 -24.99
C TYR A 734 -13.16 -8.57 -26.15
N VAL A 735 -14.29 -7.88 -25.98
CA VAL A 735 -14.89 -7.08 -27.03
C VAL A 735 -14.04 -5.84 -27.33
N PRO A 736 -13.86 -5.42 -28.59
CA PRO A 736 -13.12 -4.20 -28.92
C PRO A 736 -13.70 -2.95 -28.21
N ASN A 737 -12.84 -2.11 -27.65
CA ASN A 737 -13.24 -0.80 -27.15
C ASN A 737 -13.40 0.20 -28.32
N ALA A 738 -14.42 1.07 -28.28
CA ALA A 738 -14.67 2.08 -29.32
C ALA A 738 -13.57 3.16 -29.44
N GLY A 739 -12.63 3.22 -28.49
CA GLY A 739 -11.44 4.06 -28.53
C GLY A 739 -11.68 5.51 -28.12
N GLU A 740 -10.59 6.22 -27.81
CA GLU A 740 -10.66 7.66 -27.52
C GLU A 740 -11.26 8.40 -28.72
N LYS A 741 -12.16 9.37 -28.45
CA LYS A 741 -12.91 10.09 -29.49
C LYS A 741 -13.73 9.18 -30.42
N LEU A 742 -14.05 7.95 -29.98
CA LEU A 742 -14.92 7.00 -30.68
C LEU A 742 -14.39 6.55 -32.06
N VAL A 743 -13.07 6.61 -32.28
CA VAL A 743 -12.43 6.30 -33.57
C VAL A 743 -12.69 4.87 -34.08
N ARG A 744 -13.05 3.93 -33.19
CA ARG A 744 -13.33 2.52 -33.49
C ARG A 744 -14.79 2.13 -33.25
N LEU A 745 -15.69 3.10 -33.03
CA LEU A 745 -17.11 2.80 -32.79
C LEU A 745 -17.74 1.98 -33.93
N LYS A 746 -17.35 2.27 -35.19
CA LYS A 746 -17.81 1.49 -36.34
C LYS A 746 -17.36 0.02 -36.30
N GLU A 747 -16.12 -0.24 -35.87
CA GLU A 747 -15.62 -1.61 -35.70
C GLU A 747 -16.36 -2.33 -34.56
N LYS A 748 -16.69 -1.60 -33.49
CA LYS A 748 -17.47 -2.12 -32.36
C LYS A 748 -18.89 -2.51 -32.77
N ILE A 749 -19.59 -1.67 -33.54
CA ILE A 749 -20.93 -1.99 -34.06
C ILE A 749 -20.88 -3.19 -35.02
N GLU A 750 -19.86 -3.28 -35.90
CA GLU A 750 -19.67 -4.46 -36.76
C GLU A 750 -19.46 -5.74 -35.94
N TRP A 751 -18.65 -5.64 -34.88
CA TRP A 751 -18.44 -6.72 -33.93
C TRP A 751 -19.74 -7.15 -33.25
N ASP A 752 -20.52 -6.21 -32.70
CA ASP A 752 -21.71 -6.53 -31.93
C ASP A 752 -22.79 -7.19 -32.80
N ASN A 753 -22.97 -6.74 -34.04
CA ASN A 753 -23.88 -7.40 -35.00
C ASN A 753 -23.43 -8.83 -35.33
N ALA A 754 -22.12 -9.07 -35.51
CA ALA A 754 -21.60 -10.41 -35.70
C ALA A 754 -21.77 -11.28 -34.44
N MET A 755 -21.55 -10.70 -33.26
CA MET A 755 -21.67 -11.35 -31.96
C MET A 755 -23.11 -11.81 -31.72
N GLU A 756 -24.09 -10.94 -31.96
CA GLU A 756 -25.51 -11.28 -31.90
C GLU A 756 -25.81 -12.53 -32.74
N LYS A 757 -25.44 -12.51 -34.02
CA LYS A 757 -25.67 -13.63 -34.93
C LYS A 757 -25.04 -14.94 -34.41
N TYR A 758 -23.81 -14.87 -33.91
CA TYR A 758 -23.11 -16.06 -33.42
C TYR A 758 -23.74 -16.63 -32.15
N LEU A 759 -24.11 -15.77 -31.19
CA LEU A 759 -24.80 -16.21 -29.98
C LEU A 759 -26.13 -16.89 -30.31
N ARG A 760 -26.90 -16.37 -31.28
CA ARG A 760 -28.14 -17.00 -31.73
C ARG A 760 -27.90 -18.35 -32.41
N GLU A 761 -26.86 -18.47 -33.25
CA GLU A 761 -26.51 -19.74 -33.90
C GLU A 761 -26.09 -20.83 -32.89
N LEU A 762 -25.40 -20.43 -31.81
CA LEU A 762 -25.03 -21.34 -30.73
C LEU A 762 -26.25 -21.69 -29.86
N ASP A 763 -27.04 -20.69 -29.47
CA ASP A 763 -28.22 -20.88 -28.62
C ASP A 763 -29.35 -21.63 -29.34
N ALA A 764 -29.39 -21.65 -30.66
CA ALA A 764 -30.27 -22.58 -31.38
C ALA A 764 -29.92 -24.06 -31.12
N LYS A 765 -28.69 -24.36 -30.67
CA LYS A 765 -28.18 -25.73 -30.48
C LYS A 765 -28.10 -26.13 -29.02
N LYS A 766 -27.45 -25.31 -28.18
CA LYS A 766 -27.31 -25.52 -26.74
C LYS A 766 -27.30 -24.16 -26.04
N PRO A 767 -27.76 -24.10 -24.77
CA PRO A 767 -27.67 -22.87 -24.00
C PRO A 767 -26.25 -22.29 -23.97
N VAL A 768 -26.14 -20.97 -23.90
CA VAL A 768 -24.88 -20.24 -23.98
C VAL A 768 -24.65 -19.45 -22.70
N ILE A 769 -23.42 -19.46 -22.22
CA ILE A 769 -22.87 -18.49 -21.28
C ILE A 769 -21.90 -17.61 -22.06
N TRP A 770 -22.24 -16.34 -22.25
CA TRP A 770 -21.38 -15.32 -22.83
C TRP A 770 -20.72 -14.51 -21.71
N ALA A 771 -19.40 -14.62 -21.60
CA ALA A 771 -18.65 -14.10 -20.46
C ALA A 771 -17.41 -13.32 -20.90
N GLY A 772 -17.11 -12.23 -20.20
CA GLY A 772 -15.94 -11.41 -20.52
C GLY A 772 -16.08 -9.93 -20.23
N ASP A 773 -15.05 -9.19 -20.62
CA ASP A 773 -15.09 -7.73 -20.76
C ASP A 773 -15.77 -7.39 -22.10
N LEU A 774 -17.00 -6.91 -21.99
CA LEU A 774 -17.87 -6.61 -23.13
C LEU A 774 -17.75 -5.14 -23.57
N ASN A 775 -16.92 -4.34 -22.88
CA ASN A 775 -16.68 -2.93 -23.16
C ASN A 775 -17.97 -2.10 -23.32
N VAL A 776 -18.99 -2.38 -22.50
CA VAL A 776 -20.23 -1.61 -22.46
C VAL A 776 -20.80 -1.59 -21.03
N ALA A 777 -21.21 -0.43 -20.55
CA ALA A 777 -22.06 -0.27 -19.38
C ALA A 777 -23.52 -0.13 -19.86
N HIS A 778 -24.37 -1.13 -19.59
CA HIS A 778 -25.68 -1.24 -20.22
C HIS A 778 -26.65 -0.10 -19.83
N LYS A 779 -26.79 0.14 -18.53
CA LYS A 779 -27.72 1.12 -17.94
C LYS A 779 -26.96 2.19 -17.16
N GLU A 780 -27.63 3.30 -16.83
CA GLU A 780 -27.03 4.37 -16.03
C GLU A 780 -26.58 3.93 -14.64
N ILE A 781 -27.19 2.88 -14.09
CA ILE A 781 -26.78 2.25 -12.83
C ILE A 781 -25.44 1.51 -12.92
N ASP A 782 -24.96 1.23 -14.14
CA ASP A 782 -23.75 0.46 -14.41
C ASP A 782 -22.47 1.31 -14.41
N LEU A 783 -22.56 2.61 -14.13
CA LEU A 783 -21.39 3.48 -13.96
C LEU A 783 -21.65 4.63 -12.99
N ALA A 784 -20.58 5.13 -12.37
CA ALA A 784 -20.70 6.15 -11.32
C ALA A 784 -21.12 7.55 -11.84
N ARG A 785 -20.93 7.84 -13.13
CA ARG A 785 -21.16 9.18 -13.72
C ARG A 785 -21.77 9.07 -15.12
N PRO A 786 -23.03 8.66 -15.26
CA PRO A 786 -23.67 8.46 -16.57
C PRO A 786 -23.78 9.76 -17.38
N GLU A 787 -24.15 10.87 -16.75
CA GLU A 787 -24.43 12.15 -17.41
C GLU A 787 -23.21 12.67 -18.19
N SER A 788 -22.02 12.61 -17.58
CA SER A 788 -20.77 13.09 -18.20
C SER A 788 -20.16 12.12 -19.21
N ASN A 789 -20.69 10.90 -19.36
CA ASN A 789 -20.08 9.81 -20.13
C ASN A 789 -20.91 9.31 -21.31
N SER A 790 -22.05 9.94 -21.60
CA SER A 790 -22.93 9.57 -22.73
C SER A 790 -22.26 9.62 -24.12
N LYS A 791 -21.10 10.28 -24.24
CA LYS A 791 -20.27 10.36 -25.46
C LYS A 791 -18.90 9.68 -25.31
N THR A 792 -18.73 8.87 -24.28
CA THR A 792 -17.48 8.15 -23.99
C THR A 792 -17.61 6.69 -24.42
N ALA A 793 -16.54 6.11 -24.95
CA ALA A 793 -16.48 4.69 -25.28
C ALA A 793 -16.87 3.82 -24.08
N GLY A 794 -17.75 2.84 -24.31
CA GLY A 794 -18.36 2.00 -23.28
C GLY A 794 -19.68 2.52 -22.71
N PHE A 795 -20.13 3.73 -23.04
CA PHE A 795 -21.46 4.24 -22.63
C PHE A 795 -22.15 5.07 -23.72
N THR A 796 -21.73 4.92 -24.98
CA THR A 796 -22.44 5.55 -26.10
C THR A 796 -23.85 4.96 -26.26
N ARG A 797 -24.74 5.70 -26.92
CA ARG A 797 -26.10 5.23 -27.19
C ARG A 797 -26.07 3.95 -28.03
N GLU A 798 -25.20 3.91 -29.03
CA GLU A 798 -25.03 2.81 -29.97
C GLU A 798 -24.59 1.53 -29.25
N GLU A 799 -23.52 1.59 -28.45
CA GLU A 799 -23.03 0.43 -27.69
C GLU A 799 -24.11 -0.14 -26.75
N ARG A 800 -24.88 0.73 -26.09
CA ARG A 800 -25.97 0.32 -25.18
C ARG A 800 -27.14 -0.30 -25.93
N GLN A 801 -27.50 0.25 -27.09
CA GLN A 801 -28.58 -0.26 -27.93
C GLN A 801 -28.21 -1.61 -28.55
N ASP A 802 -26.97 -1.78 -28.98
CA ASP A 802 -26.47 -3.05 -29.53
C ASP A 802 -26.46 -4.14 -28.44
N PHE A 803 -26.01 -3.82 -27.23
CA PHE A 803 -26.09 -4.75 -26.09
C PHE A 803 -27.54 -5.09 -25.72
N GLU A 804 -28.42 -4.10 -25.62
CA GLU A 804 -29.87 -4.30 -25.39
C GLU A 804 -30.49 -5.19 -26.47
N LYS A 805 -30.12 -4.99 -27.74
CA LYS A 805 -30.57 -5.80 -28.86
C LYS A 805 -30.05 -7.24 -28.76
N ILE A 806 -28.80 -7.46 -28.37
CA ILE A 806 -28.31 -8.82 -28.12
C ILE A 806 -29.12 -9.50 -27.02
N LEU A 807 -29.46 -8.79 -25.94
CA LEU A 807 -30.25 -9.36 -24.85
C LEU A 807 -31.69 -9.70 -25.29
N ASN A 808 -32.34 -8.81 -26.04
CA ASN A 808 -33.79 -8.83 -26.27
C ASN A 808 -34.25 -9.04 -27.72
N GLY A 809 -33.34 -9.11 -28.70
CA GLY A 809 -33.62 -9.07 -30.15
C GLY A 809 -34.05 -10.38 -30.80
N GLY A 810 -34.38 -11.42 -30.02
CA GLY A 810 -34.81 -12.73 -30.51
C GLY A 810 -35.96 -13.33 -29.70
N GLU A 811 -36.45 -14.50 -30.11
CA GLU A 811 -37.50 -15.24 -29.38
C GLU A 811 -37.01 -15.70 -28.00
N ASP A 812 -35.82 -16.31 -27.96
CA ASP A 812 -35.13 -16.65 -26.72
C ASP A 812 -34.30 -15.46 -26.22
N LYS A 813 -34.42 -15.11 -24.94
CA LYS A 813 -33.69 -13.99 -24.36
C LYS A 813 -32.34 -14.41 -23.79
N PHE A 814 -31.47 -13.43 -23.68
CA PHE A 814 -30.26 -13.53 -22.87
C PHE A 814 -30.42 -12.68 -21.61
N ILE A 815 -29.94 -13.21 -20.48
CA ILE A 815 -30.10 -12.62 -19.15
C ILE A 815 -28.73 -12.21 -18.63
N ASP A 816 -28.58 -10.93 -18.32
CA ASP A 816 -27.50 -10.41 -17.48
C ASP A 816 -27.69 -10.93 -16.05
N THR A 817 -26.90 -11.93 -15.65
CA THR A 817 -27.12 -12.64 -14.39
C THR A 817 -26.92 -11.74 -13.17
N TRP A 818 -25.92 -10.85 -13.19
CA TRP A 818 -25.67 -9.95 -12.08
C TRP A 818 -26.85 -9.01 -11.86
N ARG A 819 -27.37 -8.41 -12.94
CA ARG A 819 -28.51 -7.49 -12.81
C ARG A 819 -29.82 -8.21 -12.53
N HIS A 820 -29.93 -9.49 -12.86
CA HIS A 820 -31.06 -10.33 -12.45
C HIS A 820 -31.12 -10.52 -10.92
N PHE A 821 -29.99 -10.88 -10.28
CA PHE A 821 -29.93 -11.07 -8.83
C PHE A 821 -29.79 -9.75 -8.04
N HIS A 822 -29.24 -8.71 -8.66
CA HIS A 822 -28.96 -7.41 -8.04
C HIS A 822 -29.54 -6.24 -8.87
N PRO A 823 -30.87 -6.18 -9.08
CA PRO A 823 -31.49 -5.23 -10.01
C PRO A 823 -31.24 -3.77 -9.65
N ASP A 824 -31.27 -3.44 -8.36
CA ASP A 824 -31.23 -2.06 -7.86
C ASP A 824 -29.90 -1.68 -7.21
N THR A 825 -28.91 -2.59 -7.16
CA THR A 825 -27.62 -2.34 -6.51
C THR A 825 -26.81 -1.31 -7.29
N LYS A 826 -26.49 -0.20 -6.60
CA LYS A 826 -25.68 0.93 -7.11
C LYS A 826 -24.27 0.88 -6.51
N GLY A 827 -23.29 1.48 -7.20
CA GLY A 827 -21.95 1.68 -6.64
C GLY A 827 -21.01 0.48 -6.69
N VAL A 828 -21.47 -0.66 -7.22
CA VAL A 828 -20.66 -1.87 -7.42
C VAL A 828 -20.35 -2.00 -8.90
N TYR A 829 -19.06 -1.99 -9.24
CA TYR A 829 -18.57 -1.92 -10.62
C TYR A 829 -17.45 -2.92 -10.84
N THR A 830 -17.14 -3.21 -12.09
CA THR A 830 -16.13 -4.23 -12.44
C THR A 830 -14.82 -3.64 -12.91
N TYR A 831 -14.84 -2.40 -13.42
CA TYR A 831 -13.71 -1.64 -13.92
C TYR A 831 -13.54 -0.33 -13.16
N TYR A 832 -12.30 -0.01 -12.79
CA TYR A 832 -11.92 1.24 -12.15
C TYR A 832 -10.62 1.75 -12.73
N SER A 833 -10.67 2.84 -13.49
CA SER A 833 -9.48 3.43 -14.12
C SER A 833 -8.34 3.65 -13.12
N TYR A 834 -7.12 3.27 -13.53
CA TYR A 834 -5.90 3.63 -12.81
C TYR A 834 -5.75 5.16 -12.66
N ARG A 835 -6.25 5.93 -13.64
CA ARG A 835 -6.20 7.40 -13.61
C ARG A 835 -7.08 7.93 -12.48
N PHE A 836 -6.64 9.01 -11.85
CA PHE A 836 -7.38 9.72 -10.79
C PHE A 836 -7.76 8.90 -9.55
N GLN A 837 -7.17 7.70 -9.36
CA GLN A 837 -7.47 6.77 -8.26
C GLN A 837 -8.97 6.41 -8.21
N ALA A 838 -9.54 6.07 -9.37
CA ALA A 838 -11.00 5.90 -9.53
C ALA A 838 -11.58 4.86 -8.56
N ARG A 839 -10.86 3.76 -8.30
CA ARG A 839 -11.27 2.70 -7.34
C ARG A 839 -11.42 3.20 -5.90
N VAL A 840 -10.45 3.98 -5.42
CA VAL A 840 -10.48 4.59 -4.07
C VAL A 840 -11.67 5.53 -3.93
N LYS A 841 -12.06 6.20 -5.01
CA LYS A 841 -13.19 7.14 -5.04
C LYS A 841 -14.53 6.48 -5.33
N GLY A 842 -14.59 5.16 -5.53
CA GLY A 842 -15.80 4.45 -5.95
C GLY A 842 -16.32 4.87 -7.33
N ILE A 843 -15.45 5.44 -8.19
CA ILE A 843 -15.81 5.86 -9.55
C ILE A 843 -15.46 4.71 -10.49
N GLY A 844 -16.43 3.89 -10.85
CA GLY A 844 -16.24 2.72 -11.70
C GLY A 844 -17.30 2.55 -12.77
N TRP A 845 -17.11 1.51 -13.58
CA TRP A 845 -17.97 1.07 -14.66
C TRP A 845 -18.15 -0.45 -14.58
N ARG A 846 -19.33 -0.97 -14.88
CA ARG A 846 -19.56 -2.40 -15.02
C ARG A 846 -19.46 -2.74 -16.51
N LEU A 847 -18.30 -3.28 -16.89
CA LEU A 847 -17.95 -3.63 -18.26
C LEU A 847 -17.85 -5.15 -18.47
N ASP A 848 -17.78 -5.91 -17.38
CA ASP A 848 -17.61 -7.35 -17.39
C ASP A 848 -18.94 -8.03 -17.03
N TYR A 849 -19.25 -9.13 -17.71
CA TYR A 849 -20.54 -9.80 -17.60
C TYR A 849 -20.43 -11.32 -17.62
N HIS A 850 -21.42 -11.99 -16.99
CA HIS A 850 -21.91 -13.30 -17.40
C HIS A 850 -23.34 -13.10 -17.91
N VAL A 851 -23.53 -13.34 -19.20
CA VAL A 851 -24.83 -13.29 -19.86
C VAL A 851 -25.21 -14.72 -20.22
N VAL A 852 -26.37 -15.19 -19.78
CA VAL A 852 -26.79 -16.58 -19.99
C VAL A 852 -28.06 -16.65 -20.84
N SER A 853 -28.23 -17.71 -21.62
CA SER A 853 -29.54 -17.99 -22.22
C SER A 853 -30.59 -18.08 -21.12
N GLU A 854 -31.78 -17.54 -21.34
CA GLU A 854 -32.85 -17.49 -20.33
C GLU A 854 -33.17 -18.87 -19.74
N ARG A 855 -33.11 -19.93 -20.55
CA ARG A 855 -33.30 -21.33 -20.11
C ARG A 855 -32.21 -21.90 -19.19
N LEU A 856 -31.11 -21.17 -18.94
CA LEU A 856 -30.13 -21.50 -17.89
C LEU A 856 -30.44 -20.81 -16.56
N LEU A 857 -31.34 -19.81 -16.54
CA LEU A 857 -31.51 -18.92 -15.39
C LEU A 857 -31.86 -19.67 -14.10
N ASP A 858 -32.78 -20.64 -14.17
CA ASP A 858 -33.18 -21.47 -13.01
C ASP A 858 -32.05 -22.32 -12.44
N ARG A 859 -30.96 -22.47 -13.19
CA ARG A 859 -29.77 -23.24 -12.79
C ARG A 859 -28.68 -22.32 -12.23
N VAL A 860 -28.80 -21.00 -12.37
CA VAL A 860 -27.84 -20.05 -11.80
C VAL A 860 -28.06 -19.98 -10.30
N VAL A 861 -27.05 -20.39 -9.56
CA VAL A 861 -27.05 -20.40 -8.08
C VAL A 861 -26.55 -19.07 -7.53
N GLU A 862 -25.51 -18.53 -8.15
CA GLU A 862 -24.82 -17.31 -7.71
C GLU A 862 -24.24 -16.60 -8.94
N SER A 863 -24.30 -15.28 -8.93
CA SER A 863 -23.54 -14.42 -9.83
C SER A 863 -22.93 -13.36 -8.94
N GLU A 864 -21.61 -13.29 -8.81
CA GLU A 864 -20.94 -12.41 -7.84
C GLU A 864 -19.76 -11.65 -8.43
N MET A 865 -19.48 -10.49 -7.84
CA MET A 865 -18.33 -9.65 -8.17
C MET A 865 -17.36 -9.63 -7.00
N ARG A 866 -16.12 -10.11 -7.21
CA ARG A 866 -15.10 -10.14 -6.15
C ARG A 866 -14.45 -8.77 -5.98
N SER A 867 -15.20 -7.81 -5.46
CA SER A 867 -14.78 -6.42 -5.23
C SER A 867 -13.52 -6.32 -4.36
N GLU A 868 -13.33 -7.29 -3.46
CA GLU A 868 -12.18 -7.55 -2.60
C GLU A 868 -10.90 -7.88 -3.38
N CYS A 869 -10.98 -8.35 -4.62
CA CYS A 869 -9.82 -8.59 -5.48
C CYS A 869 -9.30 -7.29 -6.10
N TRP A 870 -8.84 -6.37 -5.26
CA TRP A 870 -8.22 -5.13 -5.68
C TRP A 870 -6.75 -5.31 -5.99
N GLY A 871 -6.22 -4.68 -7.04
CA GLY A 871 -4.78 -4.57 -7.23
C GLY A 871 -4.21 -5.30 -8.43
N ALA A 872 -4.59 -6.56 -8.66
CA ALA A 872 -4.04 -7.37 -9.74
C ALA A 872 -4.42 -6.88 -11.15
N SER A 873 -5.52 -6.12 -11.25
CA SER A 873 -6.00 -5.46 -12.46
C SER A 873 -6.77 -4.18 -12.08
N ASP A 874 -7.05 -3.31 -13.05
CA ASP A 874 -8.09 -2.28 -12.96
C ASP A 874 -9.50 -2.85 -13.09
N HIS A 875 -9.63 -4.12 -13.50
CA HIS A 875 -10.86 -4.89 -13.37
C HIS A 875 -10.87 -5.81 -12.14
N ILE A 876 -12.06 -6.30 -11.78
CA ILE A 876 -12.26 -7.34 -10.76
C ILE A 876 -12.78 -8.63 -11.40
N PRO A 877 -12.57 -9.80 -10.77
CA PRO A 877 -13.15 -11.05 -11.23
C PRO A 877 -14.67 -11.10 -11.05
N LEU A 878 -15.35 -11.69 -12.03
CA LEU A 878 -16.76 -12.10 -11.93
C LEU A 878 -16.83 -13.60 -11.75
N VAL A 879 -17.78 -14.04 -10.93
CA VAL A 879 -18.05 -15.44 -10.63
C VAL A 879 -19.48 -15.77 -11.01
N LEU A 880 -19.69 -16.93 -11.63
CA LEU A 880 -20.99 -17.52 -11.86
C LEU A 880 -20.96 -18.96 -11.34
N LEU A 881 -21.88 -19.31 -10.44
CA LEU A 881 -22.14 -20.70 -10.04
C LEU A 881 -23.37 -21.20 -10.76
N LEU A 882 -23.22 -22.32 -11.48
CA LEU A 882 -24.30 -22.97 -12.19
C LEU A 882 -24.48 -24.40 -11.66
N LYS A 883 -25.72 -24.79 -11.39
CA LYS A 883 -26.07 -26.19 -11.10
C LYS A 883 -26.02 -27.00 -12.40
N ASP A 884 -24.88 -27.64 -12.66
CA ASP A 884 -24.61 -28.38 -13.88
C ASP A 884 -23.67 -29.56 -13.62
N ASP A 885 -23.73 -30.52 -14.53
CA ASP A 885 -22.86 -31.70 -14.60
C ASP A 885 -22.24 -31.71 -16.01
N LEU A 886 -21.15 -30.93 -16.16
CA LEU A 886 -20.47 -30.69 -17.45
C LEU A 886 -19.53 -31.82 -17.84
#